data_AF-A0AAN8WES5-F1
#
_entry.id   AF-A0AAN8WES5-F1
#
_cell.length_a   1.000
_cell.length_b   1.000
_cell.length_c   1.000
_cell.angle_alpha   90.00
_cell.angle_beta   90.00
_cell.angle_gamma   90.00
#
_symmetry.space_group_name_H-M   'P 1'
#
loop_
_entity.id
_entity.type
_entity.pdbx_description
1 polymer ?
#
loop_
_entity_poly.entity_id
_entity_poly.type
_entity_poly.pdbx_seq_one_letter_code
_entity_poly.pdbx_strand_id
1 'polypeptide(L)'
;MELPFSLQCPMNKLDAEGKPDKTLSEPYAEEARYFIESRLLQRDIQVILETFNNNNLVGSVIHPNGNIAEALLREGFARCVDWSIATVTGGPEKLRTAEKQAKEKKLRLWTDYKPTSLSLSDKEREFSGKVVEVVNGDGLVVKRQDGSLKKIFLSSLRPPRLPETETNRVPGKNFRPLYDIPWLFEAREFLRKKLIGQKVQVTVDYIQPAQNNFPEKCCATVRIGDINVAEAMVSKGFANVVRYRQDDDQRASCYDDLLSAEAKAIKSAKGLHNKKERPIHRVADISSDVAKAKNFLPFLQRAGRTEAIVEFVASGSRLRLFIPKETCLITFLLGGINCPRGSRPAPGGVSGMIPAEPFGEEAFQFTKSLVLQREVEIEVDTMDKGGNFIGWLHVENKNLSVMLVEEGLSSVHVTAESSKFYNPLSSAQDSAKQKKLKIWANYVEEKEEKVDDTQVERKIDYKPMMISEVTRDGRLYGQYCSDGPALEQLMANIHQEFTTHPPLGGAYTARRGDLCAAQFSDGAWYRAKVEKVSGSNVSVYYVDYGNREVTQSVKCASLPSNFNSPSPYAHEIHLALVKFSKDEDFVEDAVTCLMTEVMDREVLVNREYRIGGLDYVTIQRGDTKADVARTLLLQGLVLLDEKKDKRLQSLLSDYRVAQEEAKRKHLNMWQYGDVTEDDAHEFGMER
;
A
#
# COMPACT_ATOMS: atom_id res chain seq x y z
N MET A 1 17.85 40.06 40.53
CA MET A 1 16.85 40.85 39.78
C MET A 1 16.78 40.23 38.41
N GLU A 2 15.66 39.64 38.00
CA GLU A 2 15.60 38.78 36.81
C GLU A 2 15.93 39.50 35.49
N LEU A 3 17.01 39.00 34.86
CA LEU A 3 17.39 38.89 33.44
C LEU A 3 17.37 40.16 32.55
N PRO A 4 18.54 40.59 32.01
CA PRO A 4 18.56 41.39 30.79
C PRO A 4 17.87 40.62 29.65
N PHE A 5 17.00 41.29 28.91
CA PHE A 5 16.42 40.73 27.68
C PHE A 5 17.55 40.51 26.66
N SER A 6 17.43 39.44 25.86
CA SER A 6 18.39 38.98 24.84
C SER A 6 19.71 38.37 25.36
N LEU A 7 20.14 38.66 26.60
CA LEU A 7 21.39 38.16 27.21
C LEU A 7 21.20 37.82 28.68
N GLN A 8 21.71 36.68 29.11
CA GLN A 8 21.79 36.35 30.53
C GLN A 8 23.23 36.45 31.00
N CYS A 9 23.49 37.41 31.89
CA CYS A 9 24.76 37.55 32.61
C CYS A 9 24.63 36.94 34.02
N PRO A 10 25.72 36.42 34.60
CA PRO A 10 25.73 35.97 35.97
C PRO A 10 25.50 37.16 36.91
N MET A 11 24.67 36.96 37.94
CA MET A 11 24.23 38.04 38.80
C MET A 11 24.69 37.89 40.25
N ASN A 12 24.92 39.04 40.89
CA ASN A 12 25.00 39.12 42.34
C ASN A 12 23.58 39.30 42.88
N LYS A 13 23.13 38.40 43.76
CA LYS A 13 21.90 38.65 44.52
C LYS A 13 22.14 39.86 45.44
N LEU A 14 21.14 40.72 45.55
CA LEU A 14 21.19 41.85 46.48
C LEU A 14 20.67 41.38 47.84
N ASP A 15 21.34 41.79 48.91
CA ASP A 15 20.86 41.61 50.28
C ASP A 15 19.64 42.51 50.57
N ALA A 16 19.08 42.40 51.78
CA ALA A 16 17.93 43.19 52.21
C ALA A 16 18.20 44.71 52.23
N GLU A 17 19.46 45.14 52.11
CA GLU A 17 19.92 46.53 52.09
C GLU A 17 20.22 47.02 50.66
N GLY A 18 20.01 46.17 49.64
CA GLY A 18 20.26 46.49 48.24
C GLY A 18 21.74 46.44 47.84
N LYS A 19 22.62 45.85 48.67
CA LYS A 19 24.05 45.65 48.34
C LYS A 19 24.29 44.24 47.80
N PRO A 20 25.35 44.01 47.00
CA PRO A 20 25.67 42.68 46.48
C PRO A 20 26.03 41.70 47.61
N ASP A 21 25.23 40.66 47.79
CA ASP A 21 25.51 39.54 48.70
C ASP A 21 26.56 38.61 48.06
N LYS A 22 27.76 38.65 48.61
CA LYS A 22 28.91 37.86 48.13
C LYS A 22 28.75 36.35 48.40
N THR A 23 27.85 35.94 49.29
CA THR A 23 27.63 34.53 49.63
C THR A 23 26.68 33.82 48.66
N LEU A 24 25.92 34.59 47.86
CA LEU A 24 24.92 34.11 46.89
C LEU A 24 25.24 34.53 45.44
N SER A 25 26.48 34.93 45.18
CA SER A 25 26.95 35.38 43.87
C SER A 25 27.13 34.21 42.90
N GLU A 26 26.59 34.34 41.68
CA GLU A 26 26.81 33.36 40.61
C GLU A 26 28.27 33.41 40.14
N PRO A 27 28.87 32.28 39.71
CA PRO A 27 30.23 32.26 39.18
C PRO A 27 30.45 33.33 38.10
N TYR A 28 31.59 34.04 38.19
CA TYR A 28 32.00 35.12 37.27
C TYR A 28 31.15 36.41 37.33
N ALA A 29 30.20 36.55 38.27
CA ALA A 29 29.36 37.75 38.38
C ALA A 29 30.12 39.03 38.77
N GLU A 30 31.06 38.96 39.72
CA GLU A 30 31.89 40.12 40.08
C GLU A 30 32.83 40.53 38.93
N GLU A 31 33.40 39.56 38.22
CA GLU A 31 34.24 39.81 37.05
C GLU A 31 33.45 40.43 35.89
N ALA A 32 32.24 39.93 35.61
CA ALA A 32 31.35 40.49 34.60
C ALA A 32 30.94 41.93 34.93
N ARG A 33 30.68 42.22 36.21
CA ARG A 33 30.39 43.57 36.70
C ARG A 33 31.58 44.50 36.47
N TYR A 34 32.78 44.11 36.91
CA TYR A 34 34.01 44.89 36.71
C TYR A 34 34.30 45.12 35.22
N PHE A 35 34.02 44.11 34.38
CA PHE A 35 34.19 44.20 32.93
C PHE A 35 33.33 45.30 32.31
N ILE A 36 32.09 45.46 32.76
CA ILE A 36 31.16 46.52 32.33
C ILE A 36 31.59 47.87 32.91
N GLU A 37 31.84 47.94 34.22
CA GLU A 37 32.20 49.18 34.90
C GLU A 37 33.46 49.81 34.29
N SER A 38 34.52 49.03 34.06
CA SER A 38 35.76 49.51 33.45
C SER A 38 35.60 50.06 32.01
N ARG A 39 34.52 49.68 31.32
CA ARG A 39 34.28 50.06 29.91
C ARG A 39 33.21 51.12 29.72
N LEU A 40 32.23 51.22 30.62
CA LEU A 40 31.06 52.09 30.43
C LEU A 40 30.92 53.17 31.50
N LEU A 41 31.51 52.98 32.69
CA LEU A 41 31.32 53.94 33.78
C LEU A 41 31.88 55.31 33.39
N GLN A 42 31.05 56.34 33.53
CA GLN A 42 31.36 57.75 33.18
C GLN A 42 31.79 57.97 31.71
N ARG A 43 31.33 57.14 30.78
CA ARG A 43 31.57 57.32 29.35
C ARG A 43 30.29 57.67 28.58
N ASP A 44 30.45 58.42 27.50
CA ASP A 44 29.38 58.69 26.57
C ASP A 44 29.01 57.41 25.80
N ILE A 45 27.74 57.06 25.81
CA ILE A 45 27.19 55.87 25.18
C ILE A 45 25.92 56.21 24.40
N GLN A 46 25.65 55.44 23.37
CA GLN A 46 24.37 55.46 22.68
C GLN A 46 23.52 54.29 23.18
N VAL A 47 22.26 54.57 23.53
CA VAL A 47 21.30 53.57 23.98
C VAL A 47 20.20 53.44 22.94
N ILE A 48 19.88 52.22 22.54
CA ILE A 48 18.77 51.89 21.65
C ILE A 48 17.73 51.14 22.48
N LEU A 49 16.57 51.76 22.74
CA LEU A 49 15.49 51.13 23.48
C LEU A 49 14.68 50.21 22.56
N GLU A 50 14.55 48.94 22.94
CA GLU A 50 13.95 47.90 22.10
C GLU A 50 12.61 47.43 22.65
N THR A 51 12.50 47.29 23.98
CA THR A 51 11.28 46.80 24.63
C THR A 51 11.16 47.27 26.08
N PHE A 52 10.02 46.96 26.69
CA PHE A 52 9.71 47.24 28.08
C PHE A 52 9.25 45.94 28.76
N ASN A 53 9.81 45.63 29.93
CA ASN A 53 9.46 44.43 30.70
C ASN A 53 9.46 44.75 32.20
N ASN A 54 8.37 44.43 32.91
CA ASN A 54 8.25 44.58 34.36
C ASN A 54 8.82 45.91 34.91
N ASN A 55 8.38 47.04 34.34
CA ASN A 55 8.85 48.40 34.68
C ASN A 55 10.30 48.74 34.30
N ASN A 56 11.02 47.86 33.61
CA ASN A 56 12.37 48.10 33.12
C ASN A 56 12.37 48.33 31.61
N LEU A 57 13.09 49.36 31.17
CA LEU A 57 13.42 49.55 29.75
C LEU A 57 14.58 48.61 29.39
N VAL A 58 14.43 47.89 28.29
CA VAL A 58 15.48 47.01 27.78
C VAL A 58 15.90 47.46 26.39
N GLY A 59 17.21 47.47 26.17
CA GLY A 59 17.80 47.97 24.94
C GLY A 59 19.28 47.65 24.81
N SER A 60 19.82 47.96 23.64
CA SER A 60 21.23 47.80 23.30
C SER A 60 22.05 49.01 23.75
N VAL A 61 23.22 48.76 24.34
CA VAL A 61 24.18 49.80 24.74
C VAL A 61 25.38 49.77 23.79
N ILE A 62 25.54 50.85 23.04
CA ILE A 62 26.56 51.01 22.01
C ILE A 62 27.60 52.01 22.48
N HIS A 63 28.83 51.54 22.69
CA HIS A 63 30.01 52.37 22.92
C HIS A 63 30.67 52.68 21.56
N PRO A 64 31.45 53.78 21.40
CA PRO A 64 32.22 54.03 20.17
C PRO A 64 33.11 52.87 19.68
N ASN A 65 33.44 51.94 20.58
CA ASN A 65 34.27 50.76 20.30
C ASN A 65 33.44 49.48 20.04
N GLY A 66 32.11 49.58 19.96
CA GLY A 66 31.21 48.47 19.66
C GLY A 66 30.11 48.24 20.70
N ASN A 67 29.28 47.23 20.44
CA ASN A 67 28.18 46.82 21.32
C ASN A 67 28.72 46.08 22.56
N ILE A 68 28.37 46.54 23.76
CA ILE A 68 28.86 45.91 25.00
C ILE A 68 28.36 44.47 25.16
N ALA A 69 27.17 44.17 24.64
CA ALA A 69 26.58 42.83 24.63
C ALA A 69 27.48 41.82 23.91
N GLU A 70 28.00 42.23 22.75
CA GLU A 70 28.90 41.43 21.93
C GLU A 70 30.22 41.16 22.66
N ALA A 71 30.74 42.18 23.36
CA ALA A 71 31.97 42.05 24.16
C ALA A 71 31.79 41.09 25.35
N LEU A 72 30.65 41.18 26.06
CA LEU A 72 30.33 40.28 27.18
C LEU A 72 30.22 38.82 26.72
N LEU A 73 29.55 38.58 25.60
CA LEU A 73 29.43 37.25 25.02
C LEU A 73 30.76 36.70 24.54
N ARG A 74 31.58 37.52 23.86
CA ARG A 74 32.90 37.13 23.34
C ARG A 74 33.85 36.69 24.44
N GLU A 75 33.78 37.33 25.60
CA GLU A 75 34.57 36.96 26.76
C GLU A 75 33.92 35.84 27.58
N GLY A 76 32.70 35.39 27.28
CA GLY A 76 32.03 34.32 28.02
C GLY A 76 31.45 34.76 29.37
N PHE A 77 31.22 36.06 29.57
CA PHE A 77 30.52 36.61 30.73
C PHE A 77 29.00 36.64 30.58
N ALA A 78 28.49 36.30 29.39
CA ALA A 78 27.06 36.23 29.14
C ALA A 78 26.75 35.04 28.23
N ARG A 79 25.47 34.69 28.17
CA ARG A 79 24.89 33.77 27.19
C ARG A 79 23.68 34.39 26.49
N CYS A 80 23.40 33.98 25.27
CA CYS A 80 22.27 34.45 24.49
C CYS A 80 20.94 33.90 25.04
N VAL A 81 19.89 34.73 25.04
CA VAL A 81 18.53 34.31 25.45
C VAL A 81 17.65 34.16 24.23
N ASP A 82 17.38 32.90 23.85
CA ASP A 82 16.76 32.54 22.57
C ASP A 82 15.42 33.24 22.29
N TRP A 83 14.52 33.34 23.28
CA TRP A 83 13.16 33.87 23.06
C TRP A 83 13.12 35.39 22.85
N SER A 84 14.17 36.13 23.22
CA SER A 84 14.26 37.59 23.14
C SER A 84 15.40 38.09 22.26
N ILE A 85 16.31 37.24 21.79
CA ILE A 85 17.43 37.69 20.97
C ILE A 85 17.00 38.18 19.58
N ALA A 86 15.87 37.69 19.07
CA ALA A 86 15.32 38.12 17.78
C ALA A 86 14.80 39.57 17.77
N THR A 87 14.60 40.20 18.94
CA THR A 87 14.17 41.60 19.04
C THR A 87 15.33 42.60 19.09
N VAL A 88 16.58 42.12 19.09
CA VAL A 88 17.78 42.97 19.14
C VAL A 88 17.96 43.71 17.83
N THR A 89 18.25 45.01 17.93
CA THR A 89 18.54 45.89 16.80
C THR A 89 19.83 45.45 16.11
N GLY A 90 19.75 45.16 14.82
CA GLY A 90 20.89 44.64 14.04
C GLY A 90 20.98 43.11 13.99
N GLY A 91 20.01 42.39 14.57
CA GLY A 91 19.86 40.94 14.45
C GLY A 91 20.76 40.14 15.42
N PRO A 92 20.50 38.83 15.54
CA PRO A 92 21.16 37.96 16.52
C PRO A 92 22.59 37.54 16.12
N GLU A 93 22.96 37.64 14.83
CA GLU A 93 24.15 37.01 14.25
C GLU A 93 25.47 37.38 14.95
N LYS A 94 25.67 38.67 15.23
CA LYS A 94 26.91 39.16 15.89
C LYS A 94 27.02 38.63 17.32
N LEU A 95 25.91 38.61 18.04
CA LEU A 95 25.84 38.09 19.41
C LEU A 95 26.09 36.58 19.43
N ARG A 96 25.43 35.81 18.56
CA ARG A 96 25.63 34.36 18.43
C ARG A 96 27.08 34.01 18.04
N THR A 97 27.68 34.80 17.16
CA THR A 97 29.09 34.62 16.76
C THR A 97 30.03 34.87 17.93
N ALA A 98 29.78 35.91 18.73
CA ALA A 98 30.56 36.20 19.93
C ALA A 98 30.43 35.09 20.99
N GLU A 99 29.22 34.60 21.25
CA GLU A 99 28.99 33.46 22.16
C GLU A 99 29.69 32.19 21.67
N LYS A 100 29.62 31.89 20.36
CA LYS A 100 30.30 30.75 19.76
C LYS A 100 31.82 30.81 19.97
N GLN A 101 32.43 31.99 19.79
CA GLN A 101 33.86 32.17 20.04
C GLN A 101 34.22 31.88 21.51
N ALA A 102 33.38 32.28 22.46
CA ALA A 102 33.59 31.99 23.87
C ALA A 102 33.43 30.50 24.20
N LYS A 103 32.45 29.82 23.58
CA LYS A 103 32.25 28.35 23.67
C LYS A 103 33.45 27.57 23.13
N GLU A 104 33.94 27.92 21.93
CA GLU A 104 35.10 27.28 21.30
C GLU A 104 36.36 27.42 22.13
N LYS A 105 36.55 28.59 22.77
CA LYS A 105 37.68 28.89 23.66
C LYS A 105 37.45 28.43 25.11
N LYS A 106 36.28 27.86 25.43
CA LYS A 106 35.88 27.43 26.78
C LYS A 106 36.08 28.51 27.86
N LEU A 107 35.66 29.74 27.56
CA LEU A 107 35.85 30.89 28.44
C LEU A 107 34.75 31.01 29.50
N ARG A 108 35.14 31.22 30.77
CA ARG A 108 34.28 31.49 31.95
C ARG A 108 33.04 30.61 32.02
N LEU A 109 31.85 31.11 31.66
CA LEU A 109 30.60 30.32 31.69
C LEU A 109 30.68 29.04 30.85
N TRP A 110 31.63 28.95 29.93
CA TRP A 110 31.83 27.82 29.02
C TRP A 110 33.02 26.91 29.38
N THR A 111 33.61 27.01 30.58
CA THR A 111 34.75 26.17 30.99
C THR A 111 34.47 24.67 30.86
N ASP A 112 33.26 24.25 31.25
CA ASP A 112 32.80 22.86 31.21
C ASP A 112 32.00 22.52 29.95
N TYR A 113 31.98 23.42 28.96
CA TYR A 113 31.24 23.23 27.73
C TYR A 113 31.78 22.02 26.94
N LYS A 114 30.87 21.09 26.63
CA LYS A 114 31.12 19.95 25.77
C LYS A 114 30.31 20.14 24.49
N PRO A 115 30.95 20.38 23.33
CA PRO A 115 30.23 20.49 22.08
C PRO A 115 29.49 19.18 21.81
N THR A 116 28.21 19.28 21.49
CA THR A 116 27.44 18.13 21.01
C THR A 116 27.82 17.86 19.55
N SER A 117 29.04 17.36 19.32
CA SER A 117 29.53 17.09 17.97
C SER A 117 28.90 15.81 17.44
N LEU A 118 28.13 15.94 16.36
CA LEU A 118 27.86 14.82 15.46
C LEU A 118 29.16 14.39 14.81
N SER A 119 29.63 13.17 15.09
CA SER A 119 30.73 12.54 14.35
C SER A 119 30.20 11.98 13.02
N LEU A 120 29.58 12.85 12.20
CA LEU A 120 29.13 12.51 10.86
C LEU A 120 30.14 13.01 9.83
N SER A 121 30.37 12.22 8.79
CA SER A 121 31.14 12.69 7.64
C SER A 121 30.39 13.82 6.91
N ASP A 122 31.11 14.70 6.19
CA ASP A 122 30.48 15.80 5.43
C ASP A 122 29.41 15.30 4.45
N LYS A 123 29.62 14.11 3.86
CA LYS A 123 28.66 13.44 2.95
C LYS A 123 27.40 12.95 3.66
N GLU A 124 27.46 12.68 4.96
CA GLU A 124 26.30 12.28 5.76
C GLU A 124 25.56 13.47 6.34
N ARG A 125 26.30 14.55 6.60
CA ARG A 125 25.80 15.83 7.10
C ARG A 125 25.02 16.58 6.03
N GLU A 126 25.55 16.69 4.81
CA GLU A 126 24.89 17.40 3.71
C GLU A 126 24.69 16.49 2.50
N PHE A 127 23.45 16.40 2.03
CA PHE A 127 23.14 15.65 0.82
C PHE A 127 21.89 16.19 0.13
N SER A 128 21.77 15.88 -1.17
CA SER A 128 20.56 16.14 -1.94
C SER A 128 19.82 14.84 -2.23
N GLY A 129 18.50 14.94 -2.36
CA GLY A 129 17.68 13.79 -2.74
C GLY A 129 16.25 14.17 -3.09
N LYS A 130 15.53 13.21 -3.67
CA LYS A 130 14.13 13.36 -4.08
C LYS A 130 13.22 12.93 -2.94
N VAL A 131 12.25 13.76 -2.54
CA VAL A 131 11.27 13.38 -1.52
C VAL A 131 10.29 12.38 -2.12
N VAL A 132 10.15 11.22 -1.48
CA VAL A 132 9.28 10.13 -1.94
C VAL A 132 8.08 9.88 -1.03
N GLU A 133 8.11 10.36 0.21
CA GLU A 133 7.02 10.20 1.18
C GLU A 133 7.08 11.32 2.22
N VAL A 134 5.92 11.86 2.57
CA VAL A 134 5.71 12.77 3.70
C VAL A 134 5.00 12.01 4.81
N VAL A 135 5.63 11.93 5.98
CA VAL A 135 5.14 11.21 7.15
C VAL A 135 4.62 12.21 8.16
N ASN A 136 3.30 12.26 8.33
CA ASN A 136 2.61 13.24 9.19
C ASN A 136 2.99 14.69 8.82
N GLY A 137 3.34 15.52 9.81
CA GLY A 137 3.63 16.94 9.64
C GLY A 137 5.10 17.34 9.79
N ASP A 138 6.02 16.39 9.99
CA ASP A 138 7.43 16.69 10.30
C ASP A 138 8.42 15.68 9.73
N GLY A 139 7.97 14.48 9.34
CA GLY A 139 8.83 13.43 8.78
C GLY A 139 8.82 13.44 7.25
N LEU A 140 9.99 13.19 6.65
CA LEU A 140 10.16 13.04 5.21
C LEU A 140 11.00 11.80 4.93
N VAL A 141 10.68 11.08 3.86
CA VAL A 141 11.55 10.04 3.30
C VAL A 141 12.16 10.56 2.02
N VAL A 142 13.49 10.60 1.98
CA VAL A 142 14.27 11.14 0.87
C VAL A 142 15.05 10.01 0.20
N LYS A 143 14.89 9.89 -1.11
CA LYS A 143 15.69 9.00 -1.96
C LYS A 143 16.95 9.73 -2.42
N ARG A 144 18.11 9.22 -2.01
CA ARG A 144 19.43 9.73 -2.40
C ARG A 144 19.78 9.30 -3.84
N GLN A 145 20.86 9.88 -4.38
CA GLN A 145 21.33 9.57 -5.74
C GLN A 145 21.77 8.11 -5.90
N ASP A 146 22.28 7.50 -4.82
CA ASP A 146 22.64 6.08 -4.73
C ASP A 146 21.42 5.13 -4.67
N GLY A 147 20.20 5.68 -4.66
CA GLY A 147 18.96 4.92 -4.56
C GLY A 147 18.51 4.60 -3.12
N SER A 148 19.34 4.87 -2.11
CA SER A 148 19.01 4.62 -0.71
C SER A 148 17.91 5.55 -0.20
N LEU A 149 17.05 5.01 0.68
CA LEU A 149 15.98 5.77 1.33
C LEU A 149 16.43 6.18 2.73
N LYS A 150 16.40 7.48 3.02
CA LYS A 150 16.70 8.01 4.36
C LYS A 150 15.47 8.74 4.90
N LYS A 151 15.02 8.32 6.08
CA LYS A 151 13.97 9.03 6.83
C LYS A 151 14.61 10.14 7.65
N ILE A 152 14.10 11.36 7.48
CA ILE A 152 14.55 12.56 8.18
C ILE A 152 13.34 13.25 8.83
N PHE A 153 13.62 14.08 9.82
CA PHE A 153 12.62 14.92 10.48
C PHE A 153 13.06 16.37 10.42
N LEU A 154 12.12 17.29 10.28
CA LEU A 154 12.42 18.72 10.31
C LEU A 154 12.97 19.10 11.68
N SER A 155 14.18 19.68 11.71
CA SER A 155 14.88 20.03 12.94
C SER A 155 14.14 21.12 13.73
N SER A 156 14.17 21.00 15.05
CA SER A 156 13.56 21.94 15.99
C SER A 156 12.07 22.24 15.79
N LEU A 157 11.34 21.37 15.08
CA LEU A 157 9.89 21.47 14.93
C LEU A 157 9.16 20.42 15.75
N ARG A 158 7.95 20.79 16.17
CA ARG A 158 6.96 19.89 16.74
C ARG A 158 5.70 19.96 15.88
N PRO A 159 5.28 18.84 15.25
CA PRO A 159 4.04 18.81 14.49
C PRO A 159 2.83 19.01 15.42
N PRO A 160 1.65 19.34 14.88
CA PRO A 160 0.40 19.38 15.62
C PRO A 160 0.20 18.08 16.42
N ARG A 161 -0.23 18.22 17.68
CA ARG A 161 -0.55 17.10 18.59
C ARG A 161 -1.80 17.44 19.39
N LEU A 162 -2.49 16.42 19.87
CA LEU A 162 -3.56 16.63 20.84
C LEU A 162 -3.01 17.23 22.14
N PRO A 163 -3.75 18.12 22.81
CA PRO A 163 -3.41 18.59 24.15
C PRO A 163 -3.33 17.43 25.15
N GLU A 164 -2.39 17.49 26.11
CA GLU A 164 -2.25 16.46 27.17
C GLU A 164 -3.53 16.24 28.01
N THR A 165 -4.41 17.24 28.07
CA THR A 165 -5.72 17.12 28.72
C THR A 165 -6.69 16.20 27.98
N GLU A 166 -6.51 16.03 26.66
CA GLU A 166 -7.32 15.17 25.80
C GLU A 166 -6.68 13.77 25.60
N THR A 167 -5.39 13.62 25.89
CA THR A 167 -4.69 12.32 25.77
C THR A 167 -5.09 11.31 26.85
N ASN A 168 -5.70 11.75 27.96
CA ASN A 168 -6.22 10.87 29.01
C ASN A 168 -7.53 10.16 28.61
N ARG A 169 -8.18 10.59 27.51
CA ARG A 169 -9.22 9.79 26.88
C ARG A 169 -8.50 8.77 26.00
N VAL A 170 -8.60 7.49 26.34
CA VAL A 170 -8.10 6.41 25.50
C VAL A 170 -8.62 6.67 24.08
N PRO A 171 -7.75 6.93 23.09
CA PRO A 171 -8.19 7.15 21.73
C PRO A 171 -9.04 5.94 21.34
N GLY A 172 -10.31 6.18 20.97
CA GLY A 172 -11.18 5.08 20.55
C GLY A 172 -10.52 4.31 19.40
N LYS A 173 -10.95 3.06 19.19
CA LYS A 173 -10.42 2.16 18.12
C LYS A 173 -10.42 2.78 16.70
N ASN A 174 -11.13 3.89 16.51
CA ASN A 174 -11.29 4.62 15.24
C ASN A 174 -10.47 5.92 15.16
N PHE A 175 -9.60 6.22 16.12
CA PHE A 175 -8.76 7.42 16.09
C PHE A 175 -7.75 7.36 14.94
N ARG A 176 -7.77 8.36 14.07
CA ARG A 176 -6.90 8.51 12.91
C ARG A 176 -6.13 9.83 13.06
N PRO A 177 -4.86 9.78 13.49
CA PRO A 177 -4.09 10.99 13.78
C PRO A 177 -4.16 12.05 12.70
N LEU A 178 -4.00 11.66 11.43
CA LEU A 178 -3.98 12.60 10.29
C LEU A 178 -5.22 13.49 10.19
N TYR A 179 -6.41 12.96 10.49
CA TYR A 179 -7.68 13.67 10.32
C TYR A 179 -8.24 14.23 11.64
N ASP A 180 -7.93 13.57 12.76
CA ASP A 180 -8.49 13.89 14.07
C ASP A 180 -7.64 14.89 14.85
N ILE A 181 -6.34 15.01 14.55
CA ILE A 181 -5.47 16.03 15.16
C ILE A 181 -5.66 17.35 14.39
N PRO A 182 -6.14 18.43 15.04
CA PRO A 182 -6.33 19.71 14.38
C PRO A 182 -5.04 20.20 13.71
N TRP A 183 -5.15 20.75 12.50
CA TRP A 183 -4.04 21.27 11.69
C TRP A 183 -3.04 20.23 11.17
N LEU A 184 -3.15 18.95 11.54
CA LEU A 184 -2.19 17.94 11.08
C LEU A 184 -2.40 17.59 9.60
N PHE A 185 -3.65 17.53 9.14
CA PHE A 185 -3.98 17.32 7.73
C PHE A 185 -3.41 18.45 6.87
N GLU A 186 -3.60 19.70 7.27
CA GLU A 186 -3.10 20.89 6.58
C GLU A 186 -1.57 20.95 6.57
N ALA A 187 -0.94 20.60 7.69
CA ALA A 187 0.52 20.51 7.79
C ALA A 187 1.07 19.46 6.81
N ARG A 188 0.47 18.26 6.77
CA ARG A 188 0.87 17.21 5.84
C ARG A 188 0.62 17.61 4.39
N GLU A 189 -0.56 18.14 4.06
CA GLU A 189 -0.90 18.56 2.70
C GLU A 189 -0.01 19.68 2.20
N PHE A 190 0.37 20.63 3.07
CA PHE A 190 1.35 21.67 2.74
C PHE A 190 2.70 21.08 2.35
N LEU A 191 3.22 20.12 3.13
CA LEU A 191 4.46 19.42 2.82
C LEU A 191 4.33 18.58 1.54
N ARG A 192 3.25 17.80 1.41
CA ARG A 192 2.98 16.93 0.26
C ARG A 192 2.98 17.74 -1.04
N LYS A 193 2.15 18.77 -1.13
CA LYS A 193 2.02 19.61 -2.34
C LYS A 193 3.32 20.31 -2.72
N LYS A 194 4.13 20.69 -1.73
CA LYS A 194 5.38 21.42 -1.98
C LYS A 194 6.58 20.50 -2.26
N LEU A 195 6.61 19.30 -1.69
CA LEU A 195 7.82 18.48 -1.65
C LEU A 195 7.72 17.17 -2.39
N ILE A 196 6.54 16.55 -2.53
CA ILE A 196 6.46 15.20 -3.11
C ILE A 196 7.03 15.21 -4.54
N GLY A 197 7.98 14.32 -4.81
CA GLY A 197 8.66 14.27 -6.10
C GLY A 197 9.71 15.37 -6.37
N GLN A 198 9.87 16.35 -5.48
CA GLN A 198 10.85 17.43 -5.63
C GLN A 198 12.22 17.04 -5.10
N LYS A 199 13.27 17.61 -5.70
CA LYS A 199 14.64 17.51 -5.19
C LYS A 199 14.85 18.56 -4.10
N VAL A 200 15.34 18.12 -2.94
CA VAL A 200 15.61 18.97 -1.78
C VAL A 200 17.06 18.85 -1.34
N GLN A 201 17.57 19.93 -0.73
CA GLN A 201 18.85 19.95 -0.03
C GLN A 201 18.59 19.68 1.45
N VAL A 202 19.33 18.74 2.02
CA VAL A 202 19.19 18.30 3.41
C VAL A 202 20.50 18.51 4.13
N THR A 203 20.45 19.25 5.24
CA THR A 203 21.57 19.46 6.16
C THR A 203 21.19 18.90 7.53
N VAL A 204 21.83 17.82 7.95
CA VAL A 204 21.59 17.17 9.25
C VAL A 204 22.14 18.06 10.36
N ASP A 205 21.26 18.48 11.27
CA ASP A 205 21.61 19.37 12.38
C ASP A 205 21.97 18.57 13.64
N TYR A 206 21.19 17.53 13.97
CA TYR A 206 21.43 16.65 15.12
C TYR A 206 20.71 15.31 14.93
N ILE A 207 21.13 14.29 15.71
CA ILE A 207 20.49 12.98 15.76
C ILE A 207 20.01 12.78 17.19
N GLN A 208 18.71 12.59 17.38
CA GLN A 208 18.16 12.21 18.67
C GLN A 208 18.31 10.69 18.82
N PRO A 209 19.07 10.20 19.83
CA PRO A 209 19.24 8.77 20.04
C PRO A 209 17.91 8.12 20.39
N ALA A 210 17.81 6.82 20.14
CA ALA A 210 16.63 6.04 20.53
C ALA A 210 16.43 6.10 22.06
N GLN A 211 15.23 6.46 22.52
CA GLN A 211 14.92 6.59 23.95
C GLN A 211 13.45 6.21 24.19
N ASN A 212 13.16 5.51 25.29
CA ASN A 212 11.80 5.18 25.75
C ASN A 212 10.89 4.58 24.65
N ASN A 213 11.34 3.54 23.94
CA ASN A 213 10.67 2.91 22.80
C ASN A 213 10.48 3.80 21.55
N PHE A 214 11.06 5.01 21.51
CA PHE A 214 11.10 5.81 20.30
C PHE A 214 12.38 5.50 19.49
N PRO A 215 12.26 5.30 18.17
CA PRO A 215 13.42 5.07 17.32
C PRO A 215 14.27 6.34 17.23
N GLU A 216 15.53 6.14 16.84
CA GLU A 216 16.45 7.23 16.51
C GLU A 216 15.81 8.19 15.48
N LYS A 217 16.00 9.51 15.67
CA LYS A 217 15.50 10.53 14.76
C LYS A 217 16.65 11.37 14.20
N CYS A 218 16.85 11.29 12.90
CA CYS A 218 17.73 12.18 12.16
C CYS A 218 17.00 13.51 11.90
N CYS A 219 17.39 14.57 12.62
CA CYS A 219 16.80 15.90 12.51
C CYS A 219 17.62 16.79 11.58
N ALA A 220 16.99 17.38 10.58
CA ALA A 220 17.66 18.09 9.52
C ALA A 220 16.89 19.35 9.07
N THR A 221 17.65 20.35 8.63
CA THR A 221 17.16 21.49 7.88
C THR A 221 16.96 21.06 6.43
N VAL A 222 15.77 21.32 5.88
CA VAL A 222 15.40 20.95 4.51
C VAL A 222 15.09 22.20 3.71
N ARG A 223 15.77 22.37 2.58
CA ARG A 223 15.61 23.51 1.67
C ARG A 223 15.17 23.06 0.27
N ILE A 224 14.29 23.84 -0.33
CA ILE A 224 13.89 23.73 -1.74
C ILE A 224 14.15 25.08 -2.41
N GLY A 225 15.19 25.14 -3.25
CA GLY A 225 15.79 26.42 -3.64
C GLY A 225 16.25 27.18 -2.39
N ASP A 226 15.89 28.47 -2.30
CA ASP A 226 16.22 29.31 -1.15
C ASP A 226 15.24 29.20 0.01
N ILE A 227 14.17 28.40 -0.14
CA ILE A 227 13.10 28.34 0.87
C ILE A 227 13.39 27.25 1.90
N ASN A 228 13.54 27.66 3.16
CA ASN A 228 13.53 26.75 4.29
C ASN A 228 12.12 26.20 4.53
N VAL A 229 11.96 24.88 4.44
CA VAL A 229 10.67 24.20 4.60
C VAL A 229 10.15 24.36 6.04
N ALA A 230 11.02 24.24 7.03
CA ALA A 230 10.63 24.30 8.44
C ALA A 230 10.12 25.70 8.81
N GLU A 231 10.83 26.74 8.37
CA GLU A 231 10.40 28.14 8.54
C GLU A 231 9.05 28.39 7.86
N ALA A 232 8.87 27.90 6.63
CA ALA A 232 7.62 28.06 5.89
C ALA A 232 6.44 27.38 6.61
N MET A 233 6.63 26.20 7.22
CA MET A 233 5.60 25.54 8.03
C MET A 233 5.22 26.36 9.26
N VAL A 234 6.22 26.83 10.02
CA VAL A 234 6.01 27.61 11.23
C VAL A 234 5.32 28.94 10.92
N SER A 235 5.71 29.62 9.84
CA SER A 235 5.10 30.90 9.43
C SER A 235 3.59 30.80 9.12
N LYS A 236 3.10 29.61 8.79
CA LYS A 236 1.69 29.30 8.56
C LYS A 236 0.97 28.75 9.80
N GLY A 237 1.70 28.56 10.91
CA GLY A 237 1.18 27.95 12.12
C GLY A 237 0.90 26.46 11.97
N PHE A 238 1.61 25.75 11.09
CA PHE A 238 1.45 24.30 10.89
C PHE A 238 2.39 23.45 11.75
N ALA A 239 3.29 24.08 12.51
CA ALA A 239 4.15 23.45 13.49
C ALA A 239 4.55 24.48 14.55
N ASN A 240 4.89 24.01 15.76
CA ASN A 240 5.48 24.83 16.80
C ASN A 240 7.00 24.63 16.84
N VAL A 241 7.73 25.62 17.30
CA VAL A 241 9.19 25.53 17.47
C VAL A 241 9.49 24.89 18.82
N VAL A 242 10.37 23.89 18.81
CA VAL A 242 10.84 23.22 20.03
C VAL A 242 11.61 24.23 20.88
N ARG A 243 11.28 24.29 22.17
CA ARG A 243 12.02 25.10 23.14
C ARG A 243 13.06 24.22 23.81
N TYR A 244 14.32 24.63 23.73
CA TYR A 244 15.45 23.91 24.29
C TYR A 244 15.82 24.47 25.66
N ARG A 245 16.47 23.64 26.48
CA ARG A 245 17.16 24.15 27.67
C ARG A 245 18.40 24.92 27.21
N GLN A 246 18.84 25.85 28.03
CA GLN A 246 19.86 26.85 27.63
C GLN A 246 21.22 26.24 27.25
N ASP A 247 21.49 25.00 27.65
CA ASP A 247 22.76 24.31 27.38
C ASP A 247 22.62 23.17 26.34
N ASP A 248 21.48 23.09 25.65
CA ASP A 248 21.21 22.06 24.64
C ASP A 248 21.46 22.61 23.22
N ASP A 249 22.59 22.20 22.63
CA ASP A 249 22.97 22.59 21.27
C ASP A 249 22.36 21.68 20.18
N GLN A 250 21.52 20.69 20.54
CA GLN A 250 20.85 19.81 19.57
C GLN A 250 19.64 20.50 18.91
N ARG A 251 19.91 21.57 18.16
CA ARG A 251 18.90 22.41 17.51
C ARG A 251 19.23 22.71 16.06
N ALA A 252 18.24 23.21 15.33
CA ALA A 252 18.38 23.62 13.94
C ALA A 252 19.45 24.72 13.79
N SER A 253 20.24 24.65 12.73
CA SER A 253 21.20 25.70 12.37
C SER A 253 20.56 27.08 12.16
N CYS A 254 19.28 27.11 11.78
CA CYS A 254 18.47 28.31 11.53
C CYS A 254 17.43 28.58 12.64
N TYR A 255 17.74 28.21 13.89
CA TYR A 255 16.79 28.27 15.00
C TYR A 255 16.14 29.65 15.23
N ASP A 256 16.93 30.73 15.08
CA ASP A 256 16.44 32.10 15.28
C ASP A 256 15.40 32.52 14.22
N ASP A 257 15.56 32.05 12.97
CA ASP A 257 14.58 32.27 11.90
C ASP A 257 13.25 31.56 12.21
N LEU A 258 13.33 30.34 12.75
CA LEU A 258 12.14 29.59 13.17
C LEU A 258 11.39 30.32 14.28
N LEU A 259 12.09 30.85 15.29
CA LEU A 259 11.48 31.64 16.37
C LEU A 259 10.83 32.92 15.86
N SER A 260 11.47 33.62 14.93
CA SER A 260 10.92 34.81 14.27
C SER A 260 9.66 34.47 13.46
N ALA A 261 9.67 33.36 12.73
CA ALA A 261 8.51 32.86 12.00
C ALA A 261 7.35 32.50 12.95
N GLU A 262 7.64 31.87 14.10
CA GLU A 262 6.63 31.52 15.10
C GLU A 262 6.00 32.77 15.71
N ALA A 263 6.81 33.76 16.09
CA ALA A 263 6.32 35.04 16.60
C ALA A 263 5.37 35.74 15.62
N LYS A 264 5.69 35.71 14.32
CA LYS A 264 4.81 36.23 13.26
C LYS A 264 3.50 35.43 13.15
N ALA A 265 3.57 34.11 13.22
CA ALA A 265 2.40 33.24 13.15
C ALA A 265 1.47 33.42 14.37
N ILE A 266 2.04 33.60 15.57
CA ILE A 266 1.32 33.93 16.81
C ILE A 266 0.63 35.29 16.66
N LYS A 267 1.37 36.33 16.27
CA LYS A 267 0.84 37.69 16.11
C LYS A 267 -0.29 37.76 15.09
N SER A 268 -0.20 36.97 14.02
CA SER A 268 -1.22 36.88 12.98
C SER A 268 -2.29 35.81 13.22
N ALA A 269 -2.27 35.15 14.38
CA ALA A 269 -3.19 34.09 14.77
C ALA A 269 -3.42 33.06 13.65
N LYS A 270 -2.34 32.52 13.07
CA LYS A 270 -2.40 31.52 11.99
C LYS A 270 -2.34 30.10 12.54
N GLY A 271 -3.03 29.18 11.87
CA GLY A 271 -2.94 27.74 12.14
C GLY A 271 -3.18 27.39 13.60
N LEU A 272 -2.23 26.67 14.21
CA LEU A 272 -2.22 26.28 15.62
C LEU A 272 -2.41 27.47 16.60
N HIS A 273 -2.06 28.68 16.19
CA HIS A 273 -2.22 29.88 17.02
C HIS A 273 -3.59 30.54 16.86
N ASN A 274 -4.40 30.11 15.88
CA ASN A 274 -5.81 30.48 15.78
C ASN A 274 -6.64 29.63 16.75
N LYS A 275 -7.02 30.23 17.88
CA LYS A 275 -7.83 29.53 18.90
C LYS A 275 -9.32 29.42 18.54
N LYS A 276 -9.80 30.16 17.53
CA LYS A 276 -11.23 30.26 17.18
C LYS A 276 -11.62 29.30 16.05
N GLU A 277 -10.77 29.18 15.04
CA GLU A 277 -11.05 28.34 13.87
C GLU A 277 -10.22 27.07 13.95
N ARG A 278 -10.81 26.00 14.46
CA ARG A 278 -10.20 24.66 14.45
C ARG A 278 -10.82 23.83 13.32
N PRO A 279 -10.04 23.42 12.31
CA PRO A 279 -10.54 22.57 11.24
C PRO A 279 -10.97 21.20 11.77
N ILE A 280 -12.13 20.71 11.29
CA ILE A 280 -12.65 19.37 11.60
C ILE A 280 -12.76 18.60 10.29
N HIS A 281 -12.04 17.49 10.16
CA HIS A 281 -12.08 16.63 8.99
C HIS A 281 -12.94 15.40 9.25
N ARG A 282 -14.12 15.33 8.61
CA ARG A 282 -15.00 14.17 8.69
C ARG A 282 -14.77 13.24 7.51
N VAL A 283 -13.71 12.42 7.60
CA VAL A 283 -13.37 11.47 6.52
C VAL A 283 -14.06 10.13 6.73
N ALA A 284 -14.92 9.72 5.82
CA ALA A 284 -15.52 8.38 5.85
C ALA A 284 -14.52 7.32 5.39
N ASP A 285 -14.39 6.19 6.10
CA ASP A 285 -13.60 5.05 5.62
C ASP A 285 -14.53 3.96 5.08
N ILE A 286 -14.45 3.69 3.78
CA ILE A 286 -15.23 2.64 3.11
C ILE A 286 -14.36 1.44 2.69
N SER A 287 -13.06 1.46 3.02
CA SER A 287 -12.04 0.47 2.60
C SER A 287 -12.26 -0.98 3.06
N SER A 288 -13.29 -1.27 3.85
CA SER A 288 -13.57 -2.59 4.44
C SER A 288 -15.05 -2.84 4.74
N ASP A 289 -15.94 -1.98 4.27
CA ASP A 289 -17.39 -2.05 4.53
C ASP A 289 -18.12 -2.32 3.21
N VAL A 290 -18.42 -3.59 2.94
CA VAL A 290 -19.03 -4.05 1.68
C VAL A 290 -20.39 -3.38 1.43
N ALA A 291 -21.18 -3.14 2.48
CA ALA A 291 -22.49 -2.52 2.35
C ALA A 291 -22.37 -1.06 1.92
N LYS A 292 -21.46 -0.30 2.56
CA LYS A 292 -21.17 1.08 2.13
C LYS A 292 -20.55 1.13 0.74
N ALA A 293 -19.61 0.25 0.43
CA ALA A 293 -18.97 0.21 -0.88
C ALA A 293 -20.00 -0.03 -2.01
N LYS A 294 -20.96 -0.94 -1.81
CA LYS A 294 -22.09 -1.15 -2.74
C LYS A 294 -22.95 0.10 -2.92
N ASN A 295 -23.22 0.85 -1.86
CA ASN A 295 -24.00 2.08 -1.95
C ASN A 295 -23.25 3.19 -2.69
N PHE A 296 -21.92 3.26 -2.57
CA PHE A 296 -21.09 4.28 -3.22
C PHE A 296 -20.75 3.95 -4.68
N LEU A 297 -20.73 2.66 -5.07
CA LEU A 297 -20.33 2.22 -6.40
C LEU A 297 -21.05 2.97 -7.55
N PRO A 298 -22.40 3.10 -7.56
CA PRO A 298 -23.08 3.78 -8.66
C PRO A 298 -22.71 5.26 -8.78
N PHE A 299 -22.37 5.93 -7.66
CA PHE A 299 -21.95 7.33 -7.67
C PHE A 299 -20.56 7.48 -8.28
N LEU A 300 -19.62 6.61 -7.91
CA LEU A 300 -18.26 6.63 -8.44
C LEU A 300 -18.21 6.23 -9.93
N GLN A 301 -19.05 5.28 -10.35
CA GLN A 301 -19.19 4.92 -11.77
C GLN A 301 -19.70 6.11 -12.62
N ARG A 302 -20.76 6.79 -12.14
CA ARG A 302 -21.34 7.94 -12.86
C ARG A 302 -20.45 9.19 -12.83
N ALA A 303 -19.61 9.35 -11.81
CA ALA A 303 -18.67 10.46 -11.71
C ALA A 303 -17.58 10.41 -12.81
N GLY A 304 -17.33 9.23 -13.41
CA GLY A 304 -16.29 9.05 -14.41
C GLY A 304 -14.90 9.28 -13.81
N ARG A 305 -14.13 10.20 -14.40
CA ARG A 305 -12.80 10.56 -13.88
C ARG A 305 -12.92 11.41 -12.61
N THR A 306 -12.48 10.84 -11.51
CA THR A 306 -12.52 11.46 -10.18
C THR A 306 -11.10 11.69 -9.68
N GLU A 307 -10.82 12.89 -9.16
CA GLU A 307 -9.54 13.21 -8.53
C GLU A 307 -9.41 12.49 -7.18
N ALA A 308 -8.26 11.87 -6.95
CA ALA A 308 -7.95 11.17 -5.71
C ALA A 308 -6.48 11.38 -5.32
N ILE A 309 -6.17 11.13 -4.05
CA ILE A 309 -4.82 11.16 -3.49
C ILE A 309 -4.46 9.75 -3.04
N VAL A 310 -3.32 9.24 -3.49
CA VAL A 310 -2.83 7.92 -3.05
C VAL A 310 -2.29 8.01 -1.63
N GLU A 311 -3.04 7.52 -0.65
CA GLU A 311 -2.64 7.54 0.75
C GLU A 311 -1.71 6.38 1.12
N PHE A 312 -1.92 5.22 0.51
CA PHE A 312 -1.14 4.03 0.80
C PHE A 312 -1.08 3.09 -0.42
N VAL A 313 0.05 2.42 -0.59
CA VAL A 313 0.23 1.36 -1.59
C VAL A 313 0.39 0.06 -0.83
N ALA A 314 -0.50 -0.91 -1.07
CA ALA A 314 -0.50 -2.21 -0.41
C ALA A 314 0.20 -3.29 -1.26
N SER A 315 0.13 -3.17 -2.58
CA SER A 315 0.86 -3.98 -3.56
C SER A 315 0.99 -3.19 -4.86
N GLY A 316 1.65 -3.76 -5.88
CA GLY A 316 1.74 -3.11 -7.20
C GLY A 316 0.39 -2.76 -7.84
N SER A 317 -0.68 -3.49 -7.50
CA SER A 317 -2.03 -3.24 -8.05
C SER A 317 -3.09 -2.85 -7.02
N ARG A 318 -2.74 -2.73 -5.72
CA ARG A 318 -3.71 -2.40 -4.65
C ARG A 318 -3.29 -1.15 -3.90
N LEU A 319 -4.18 -0.15 -3.89
CA LEU A 319 -3.94 1.16 -3.31
C LEU A 319 -5.07 1.55 -2.35
N ARG A 320 -4.78 2.41 -1.37
CA ARG A 320 -5.80 3.17 -0.64
C ARG A 320 -5.79 4.60 -1.13
N LEU A 321 -6.96 5.09 -1.50
CA LEU A 321 -7.14 6.40 -2.10
C LEU A 321 -8.04 7.25 -1.22
N PHE A 322 -7.67 8.51 -1.03
CA PHE A 322 -8.55 9.54 -0.47
C PHE A 322 -9.18 10.32 -1.61
N ILE A 323 -10.50 10.39 -1.65
CA ILE A 323 -11.24 11.14 -2.66
C ILE A 323 -11.73 12.45 -2.02
N PRO A 324 -11.15 13.62 -2.38
CA PRO A 324 -11.44 14.87 -1.69
C PRO A 324 -12.89 15.34 -1.84
N LYS A 325 -13.50 15.15 -3.01
CA LYS A 325 -14.87 15.60 -3.31
C LYS A 325 -15.91 14.91 -2.43
N GLU A 326 -15.74 13.61 -2.19
CA GLU A 326 -16.63 12.77 -1.39
C GLU A 326 -16.14 12.64 0.06
N THR A 327 -14.98 13.20 0.39
CA THR A 327 -14.34 13.13 1.71
C THR A 327 -14.25 11.70 2.25
N CYS A 328 -13.86 10.75 1.39
CA CYS A 328 -13.85 9.33 1.75
C CYS A 328 -12.54 8.60 1.39
N LEU A 329 -12.26 7.51 2.10
CA LEU A 329 -11.14 6.61 1.85
C LEU A 329 -11.66 5.31 1.25
N ILE A 330 -11.10 4.92 0.10
CA ILE A 330 -11.48 3.71 -0.61
C ILE A 330 -10.28 2.77 -0.76
N THR A 331 -10.53 1.47 -0.86
CA THR A 331 -9.52 0.53 -1.36
C THR A 331 -9.75 0.32 -2.85
N PHE A 332 -8.70 0.52 -3.64
CA PHE A 332 -8.74 0.51 -5.10
C PHE A 332 -7.79 -0.56 -5.66
N LEU A 333 -8.28 -1.30 -6.66
CA LEU A 333 -7.57 -2.33 -7.39
C LEU A 333 -7.46 -1.92 -8.86
N LEU A 334 -6.26 -2.04 -9.42
CA LEU A 334 -6.04 -1.80 -10.84
C LEU A 334 -6.76 -2.85 -11.69
N GLY A 335 -7.61 -2.39 -12.60
CA GLY A 335 -8.34 -3.20 -13.56
C GLY A 335 -7.45 -3.70 -14.69
N GLY A 336 -7.87 -4.83 -15.27
CA GLY A 336 -7.32 -5.37 -16.51
C GLY A 336 -5.93 -6.02 -16.42
N ILE A 337 -5.36 -6.18 -15.22
CA ILE A 337 -4.01 -6.73 -15.05
C ILE A 337 -3.91 -7.76 -13.91
N ASN A 338 -2.97 -8.69 -14.07
CA ASN A 338 -2.47 -9.58 -13.05
C ASN A 338 -1.10 -9.09 -12.59
N CYS A 339 -1.05 -8.49 -11.40
CA CYS A 339 0.20 -8.02 -10.79
C CYS A 339 0.72 -9.07 -9.80
N PRO A 340 2.00 -9.49 -9.90
CA PRO A 340 2.65 -10.33 -8.90
C PRO A 340 2.57 -9.67 -7.53
N ARG A 341 2.39 -10.48 -6.50
CA ARG A 341 2.20 -10.00 -5.13
C ARG A 341 3.53 -9.91 -4.41
N GLY A 342 3.78 -8.77 -3.78
CA GLY A 342 4.89 -8.60 -2.83
C GLY A 342 4.73 -9.45 -1.57
N SER A 343 5.75 -9.43 -0.72
CA SER A 343 5.72 -10.15 0.55
C SER A 343 4.58 -9.62 1.44
N ARG A 344 3.88 -10.52 2.13
CA ARG A 344 2.75 -10.12 3.00
C ARG A 344 2.64 -10.98 4.25
N PRO A 345 2.11 -10.45 5.36
CA PRO A 345 1.80 -11.27 6.53
C PRO A 345 0.83 -12.40 6.18
N ALA A 346 1.02 -13.58 6.77
CA ALA A 346 0.08 -14.68 6.63
C ALA A 346 -1.31 -14.28 7.19
N PRO A 347 -2.42 -14.59 6.49
CA PRO A 347 -3.76 -14.34 7.01
C PRO A 347 -4.00 -15.05 8.34
N GLY A 348 -4.71 -14.40 9.28
CA GLY A 348 -5.18 -15.06 10.51
C GLY A 348 -4.26 -14.97 11.72
N GLY A 349 -3.28 -14.07 11.74
CA GLY A 349 -2.43 -13.85 12.92
C GLY A 349 -1.40 -14.95 13.17
N VAL A 350 -1.22 -15.87 12.21
CA VAL A 350 -0.13 -16.84 12.23
C VAL A 350 1.18 -16.08 12.00
N SER A 351 2.14 -16.25 12.90
CA SER A 351 3.50 -15.72 12.76
C SER A 351 4.16 -16.33 11.51
N GLY A 352 4.21 -15.58 10.41
CA GLY A 352 4.88 -15.96 9.18
C GLY A 352 4.65 -14.94 8.06
N MET A 353 5.67 -14.71 7.24
CA MET A 353 5.56 -13.91 6.01
C MET A 353 5.36 -14.85 4.82
N ILE A 354 4.33 -14.58 4.01
CA ILE A 354 4.22 -15.17 2.67
C ILE A 354 5.30 -14.51 1.81
N PRO A 355 6.21 -15.30 1.20
CA PRO A 355 7.26 -14.75 0.35
C PRO A 355 6.65 -14.05 -0.86
N ALA A 356 7.37 -13.05 -1.38
CA ALA A 356 6.96 -12.35 -2.59
C ALA A 356 6.93 -13.32 -3.78
N GLU A 357 5.94 -13.17 -4.64
CA GLU A 357 5.96 -13.75 -5.98
C GLU A 357 7.11 -13.10 -6.80
N PRO A 358 7.67 -13.78 -7.81
CA PRO A 358 8.72 -13.20 -8.65
C PRO A 358 8.32 -11.81 -9.18
N PHE A 359 9.21 -10.83 -9.02
CA PHE A 359 9.02 -9.43 -9.40
C PHE A 359 7.90 -8.68 -8.63
N GLY A 360 7.29 -9.28 -7.59
CA GLY A 360 6.23 -8.66 -6.81
C GLY A 360 6.69 -7.50 -5.94
N GLU A 361 7.92 -7.55 -5.41
CA GLU A 361 8.51 -6.44 -4.67
C GLU A 361 8.87 -5.28 -5.63
N GLU A 362 9.42 -5.59 -6.81
CA GLU A 362 9.72 -4.59 -7.84
C GLU A 362 8.45 -3.90 -8.34
N ALA A 363 7.35 -4.64 -8.53
CA ALA A 363 6.06 -4.07 -8.92
C ALA A 363 5.48 -3.14 -7.84
N PHE A 364 5.64 -3.54 -6.57
CA PHE A 364 5.29 -2.71 -5.42
C PHE A 364 6.13 -1.42 -5.38
N GLN A 365 7.45 -1.52 -5.48
CA GLN A 365 8.35 -0.36 -5.46
C GLN A 365 8.13 0.57 -6.65
N PHE A 366 7.87 0.03 -7.85
CA PHE A 366 7.53 0.80 -9.04
C PHE A 366 6.30 1.66 -8.79
N THR A 367 5.20 1.04 -8.37
CA THR A 367 3.94 1.74 -8.06
C THR A 367 4.12 2.76 -6.95
N LYS A 368 4.79 2.37 -5.86
CA LYS A 368 5.09 3.28 -4.73
C LYS A 368 5.86 4.51 -5.19
N SER A 369 6.90 4.35 -6.01
CA SER A 369 7.73 5.47 -6.48
C SER A 369 7.00 6.42 -7.44
N LEU A 370 5.99 5.91 -8.14
CA LEU A 370 5.28 6.64 -9.17
C LEU A 370 4.07 7.39 -8.62
N VAL A 371 3.28 6.79 -7.75
CA VAL A 371 1.97 7.35 -7.37
C VAL A 371 1.78 7.65 -5.88
N LEU A 372 2.63 7.17 -4.97
CA LEU A 372 2.45 7.42 -3.54
C LEU A 372 2.36 8.93 -3.23
N GLN A 373 1.30 9.32 -2.53
CA GLN A 373 0.99 10.71 -2.14
C GLN A 373 0.90 11.70 -3.31
N ARG A 374 0.71 11.20 -4.53
CA ARG A 374 0.40 12.02 -5.69
C ARG A 374 -1.09 12.17 -5.88
N GLU A 375 -1.47 13.27 -6.51
CA GLU A 375 -2.79 13.48 -7.07
C GLU A 375 -2.90 12.64 -8.35
N VAL A 376 -3.97 11.87 -8.45
CA VAL A 376 -4.24 10.93 -9.53
C VAL A 376 -5.71 11.05 -9.93
N GLU A 377 -6.04 10.63 -11.15
CA GLU A 377 -7.42 10.51 -11.59
C GLU A 377 -7.81 9.04 -11.63
N ILE A 378 -8.95 8.68 -11.06
CA ILE A 378 -9.46 7.33 -11.09
C ILE A 378 -10.78 7.24 -11.85
N GLU A 379 -10.97 6.13 -12.56
CA GLU A 379 -12.24 5.70 -13.15
C GLU A 379 -12.62 4.38 -12.49
N VAL A 380 -13.79 4.32 -11.84
CA VAL A 380 -14.25 3.11 -11.13
C VAL A 380 -15.21 2.34 -12.03
N ASP A 381 -14.90 1.08 -12.31
CA ASP A 381 -15.71 0.20 -13.17
C ASP A 381 -16.64 -0.69 -12.33
N THR A 382 -16.11 -1.35 -11.31
CA THR A 382 -16.84 -2.34 -10.51
C THR A 382 -16.25 -2.47 -9.10
N MET A 383 -16.69 -3.47 -8.35
CA MET A 383 -16.12 -3.82 -7.05
C MET A 383 -16.02 -5.33 -6.87
N ASP A 384 -15.05 -5.79 -6.08
CA ASP A 384 -14.96 -7.19 -5.68
C ASP A 384 -15.92 -7.53 -4.52
N LYS A 385 -16.01 -8.83 -4.19
CA LYS A 385 -16.82 -9.33 -3.06
C LYS A 385 -16.32 -8.81 -1.69
N GLY A 386 -15.10 -8.30 -1.62
CA GLY A 386 -14.46 -7.77 -0.42
C GLY A 386 -14.65 -6.27 -0.23
N GLY A 387 -15.39 -5.58 -1.12
CA GLY A 387 -15.59 -4.14 -1.02
C GLY A 387 -14.48 -3.29 -1.64
N ASN A 388 -13.55 -3.89 -2.37
CA ASN A 388 -12.49 -3.17 -3.07
C ASN A 388 -13.01 -2.73 -4.44
N PHE A 389 -12.89 -1.44 -4.75
CA PHE A 389 -13.25 -0.90 -6.05
C PHE A 389 -12.20 -1.31 -7.09
N ILE A 390 -12.64 -1.68 -8.28
CA ILE A 390 -11.78 -2.08 -9.40
C ILE A 390 -11.95 -1.02 -10.49
N GLY A 391 -10.85 -0.55 -11.05
CA GLY A 391 -10.89 0.45 -12.12
C GLY A 391 -9.52 0.89 -12.60
N TRP A 392 -9.49 2.05 -13.24
CA TRP A 392 -8.31 2.60 -13.93
C TRP A 392 -7.76 3.79 -13.17
N LEU A 393 -6.45 3.81 -12.94
CA LEU A 393 -5.75 4.92 -12.30
C LEU A 393 -4.85 5.61 -13.32
N HIS A 394 -4.99 6.93 -13.42
CA HIS A 394 -4.19 7.78 -14.29
C HIS A 394 -3.31 8.72 -13.44
N VAL A 395 -2.02 8.72 -13.74
CA VAL A 395 -1.04 9.64 -13.17
C VAL A 395 -0.41 10.41 -14.33
N GLU A 396 -0.49 11.75 -14.30
CA GLU A 396 0.03 12.60 -15.39
C GLU A 396 -0.51 12.17 -16.78
N ASN A 397 -1.81 11.86 -16.87
CA ASN A 397 -2.49 11.33 -18.06
C ASN A 397 -2.02 9.95 -18.56
N LYS A 398 -1.16 9.25 -17.81
CA LYS A 398 -0.73 7.88 -18.14
C LYS A 398 -1.45 6.86 -17.27
N ASN A 399 -1.94 5.80 -17.89
CA ASN A 399 -2.64 4.72 -17.20
C ASN A 399 -1.63 3.80 -16.48
N LEU A 400 -1.76 3.68 -15.15
CA LEU A 400 -0.85 2.90 -14.32
C LEU A 400 -0.86 1.41 -14.67
N SER A 401 -2.02 0.84 -15.03
CA SER A 401 -2.11 -0.57 -15.48
C SER A 401 -1.26 -0.81 -16.73
N VAL A 402 -1.32 0.11 -17.69
CA VAL A 402 -0.52 0.05 -18.93
C VAL A 402 0.97 0.16 -18.61
N MET A 403 1.35 1.10 -17.74
CA MET A 403 2.76 1.29 -17.35
C MET A 403 3.36 0.06 -16.65
N LEU A 404 2.59 -0.61 -15.78
CA LEU A 404 3.03 -1.84 -15.12
C LEU A 404 3.26 -2.98 -16.13
N VAL A 405 2.37 -3.11 -17.13
CA VAL A 405 2.49 -4.12 -18.18
C VAL A 405 3.67 -3.82 -19.11
N GLU A 406 3.84 -2.55 -19.53
CA GLU A 406 4.94 -2.10 -20.39
C GLU A 406 6.31 -2.37 -19.77
N GLU A 407 6.42 -2.21 -18.46
CA GLU A 407 7.62 -2.49 -17.67
C GLU A 407 7.85 -3.99 -17.41
N GLY A 408 6.97 -4.87 -17.89
CA GLY A 408 7.02 -6.31 -17.62
C GLY A 408 6.78 -6.67 -16.14
N LEU A 409 6.14 -5.79 -15.38
CA LEU A 409 5.83 -5.99 -13.95
C LEU A 409 4.42 -6.56 -13.73
N SER A 410 3.61 -6.69 -14.78
CA SER A 410 2.28 -7.28 -14.73
C SER A 410 1.92 -7.88 -16.09
N SER A 411 0.96 -8.80 -16.11
CA SER A 411 0.38 -9.34 -17.35
C SER A 411 -1.06 -8.88 -17.51
N VAL A 412 -1.58 -8.91 -18.74
CA VAL A 412 -2.96 -8.56 -19.05
C VAL A 412 -3.89 -9.64 -18.51
N HIS A 413 -4.94 -9.21 -17.79
CA HIS A 413 -6.00 -10.08 -17.31
C HIS A 413 -7.15 -10.09 -18.32
N VAL A 414 -7.89 -11.20 -18.41
CA VAL A 414 -9.01 -11.37 -19.38
C VAL A 414 -10.10 -10.32 -19.26
N THR A 415 -10.28 -9.74 -18.07
CA THR A 415 -11.25 -8.63 -17.87
C THR A 415 -10.86 -7.34 -18.59
N ALA A 416 -9.65 -7.26 -19.15
CA ALA A 416 -9.25 -6.15 -20.00
C ALA A 416 -9.91 -6.21 -21.38
N GLU A 417 -10.34 -7.38 -21.87
CA GLU A 417 -10.85 -7.56 -23.25
C GLU A 417 -12.10 -6.73 -23.55
N SER A 418 -12.97 -6.56 -22.56
CA SER A 418 -14.18 -5.72 -22.66
C SER A 418 -13.90 -4.23 -22.38
N SER A 419 -12.66 -3.86 -22.05
CA SER A 419 -12.29 -2.48 -21.71
C SER A 419 -11.76 -1.71 -22.92
N LYS A 420 -12.04 -0.40 -22.93
CA LYS A 420 -11.43 0.57 -23.87
C LYS A 420 -9.89 0.62 -23.81
N PHE A 421 -9.28 0.10 -22.74
CA PHE A 421 -7.83 0.07 -22.55
C PHE A 421 -7.17 -1.24 -23.02
N TYR A 422 -7.93 -2.17 -23.63
CA TYR A 422 -7.39 -3.45 -24.11
C TYR A 422 -6.23 -3.28 -25.09
N ASN A 423 -6.41 -2.47 -26.15
CA ASN A 423 -5.39 -2.31 -27.19
C ASN A 423 -4.07 -1.77 -26.63
N PRO A 424 -4.04 -0.67 -25.84
CA PRO A 424 -2.82 -0.22 -25.16
C PRO A 424 -2.18 -1.27 -24.26
N LEU A 425 -2.98 -2.03 -23.50
CA LEU A 425 -2.48 -3.09 -22.63
C LEU A 425 -1.84 -4.24 -23.41
N SER A 426 -2.48 -4.68 -24.49
CA SER A 426 -1.95 -5.73 -25.36
C SER A 426 -0.64 -5.29 -26.00
N SER A 427 -0.61 -4.11 -26.61
CA SER A 427 0.62 -3.57 -27.22
C SER A 427 1.76 -3.41 -26.21
N ALA A 428 1.45 -2.97 -24.98
CA ALA A 428 2.43 -2.87 -23.91
C ALA A 428 2.98 -4.25 -23.50
N GLN A 429 2.11 -5.26 -23.42
CA GLN A 429 2.50 -6.62 -23.07
C GLN A 429 3.39 -7.24 -24.14
N ASP A 430 3.04 -7.05 -25.41
CA ASP A 430 3.81 -7.59 -26.53
C ASP A 430 5.19 -6.95 -26.58
N SER A 431 5.30 -5.64 -26.32
CA SER A 431 6.59 -4.96 -26.19
C SER A 431 7.43 -5.52 -25.02
N ALA A 432 6.81 -5.78 -23.87
CA ALA A 432 7.51 -6.32 -22.70
C ALA A 432 8.00 -7.76 -22.94
N LYS A 433 7.21 -8.58 -23.65
CA LYS A 433 7.56 -9.94 -24.08
C LYS A 433 8.72 -9.94 -25.06
N GLN A 434 8.67 -9.13 -26.11
CA GLN A 434 9.74 -9.00 -27.12
C GLN A 434 11.07 -8.60 -26.48
N LYS A 435 11.02 -7.70 -25.50
CA LYS A 435 12.19 -7.25 -24.73
C LYS A 435 12.59 -8.22 -23.61
N LYS A 436 11.84 -9.31 -23.38
CA LYS A 436 12.01 -10.29 -22.30
C LYS A 436 12.19 -9.63 -20.93
N LEU A 437 11.34 -8.66 -20.62
CA LEU A 437 11.44 -7.89 -19.38
C LEU A 437 10.84 -8.67 -18.19
N LYS A 438 11.62 -8.80 -17.11
CA LYS A 438 11.18 -9.18 -15.76
C LYS A 438 10.33 -10.46 -15.73
N ILE A 439 9.00 -10.40 -15.56
CA ILE A 439 8.15 -11.60 -15.56
C ILE A 439 8.27 -12.40 -16.86
N TRP A 440 8.72 -11.75 -17.94
CA TRP A 440 8.99 -12.32 -19.26
C TRP A 440 10.46 -12.67 -19.49
N ALA A 441 11.34 -12.63 -18.48
CA ALA A 441 12.77 -12.93 -18.63
C ALA A 441 13.02 -14.35 -19.15
N ASN A 442 12.20 -15.30 -18.68
CA ASN A 442 12.21 -16.68 -19.13
C ASN A 442 11.09 -16.96 -20.15
N TYR A 443 10.53 -15.91 -20.76
CA TYR A 443 9.60 -16.06 -21.86
C TYR A 443 10.36 -16.68 -23.03
N VAL A 444 10.15 -17.98 -23.19
CA VAL A 444 10.41 -18.65 -24.44
C VAL A 444 9.26 -18.19 -25.32
N GLU A 445 9.56 -17.31 -26.29
CA GLU A 445 8.72 -17.24 -27.48
C GLU A 445 8.57 -18.70 -27.91
N GLU A 446 7.35 -19.23 -27.81
CA GLU A 446 6.99 -20.30 -28.73
C GLU A 446 7.37 -19.72 -30.08
N LYS A 447 8.39 -20.32 -30.71
CA LYS A 447 8.73 -19.98 -32.08
C LYS A 447 7.46 -20.26 -32.88
N GLU A 448 6.63 -19.25 -33.03
CA GLU A 448 6.12 -18.93 -34.33
C GLU A 448 7.37 -18.74 -35.18
N GLU A 449 7.79 -19.83 -35.82
CA GLU A 449 8.45 -19.69 -37.11
C GLU A 449 7.64 -18.65 -37.89
N LYS A 450 8.32 -17.84 -38.69
CA LYS A 450 7.62 -17.17 -39.79
C LYS A 450 7.08 -18.28 -40.68
N VAL A 451 5.89 -18.76 -40.36
CA VAL A 451 5.18 -19.74 -41.15
C VAL A 451 4.54 -18.91 -42.25
N ASP A 452 5.25 -18.93 -43.38
CA ASP A 452 4.67 -18.90 -44.71
C ASP A 452 3.29 -19.57 -44.72
N ASP A 453 2.36 -19.07 -45.53
CA ASP A 453 0.90 -19.25 -45.49
C ASP A 453 0.39 -20.71 -45.70
N THR A 454 0.93 -21.68 -44.96
CA THR A 454 0.61 -23.11 -45.05
C THR A 454 0.21 -23.65 -43.68
N GLN A 455 -1.11 -23.74 -43.49
CA GLN A 455 -1.86 -24.69 -42.64
C GLN A 455 -1.17 -25.16 -41.33
N VAL A 456 -1.46 -24.49 -40.21
CA VAL A 456 -1.18 -25.02 -38.87
C VAL A 456 -2.23 -26.08 -38.51
N GLU A 457 -1.81 -27.34 -38.46
CA GLU A 457 -2.66 -28.48 -38.10
C GLU A 457 -2.97 -28.53 -36.58
N ARG A 458 -4.14 -29.06 -36.22
CA ARG A 458 -4.57 -29.31 -34.84
C ARG A 458 -3.59 -30.27 -34.15
N LYS A 459 -2.97 -29.85 -33.05
CA LYS A 459 -2.15 -30.75 -32.20
C LYS A 459 -3.06 -31.70 -31.43
N ILE A 460 -2.84 -33.00 -31.62
CA ILE A 460 -3.58 -34.08 -30.96
C ILE A 460 -2.62 -34.82 -30.03
N ASP A 461 -2.83 -34.66 -28.73
CA ASP A 461 -2.11 -35.34 -27.64
C ASP A 461 -3.13 -35.86 -26.61
N TYR A 462 -3.77 -36.97 -26.96
CA TYR A 462 -4.79 -37.60 -26.12
C TYR A 462 -4.16 -38.26 -24.90
N LYS A 463 -4.60 -37.87 -23.71
CA LYS A 463 -4.18 -38.45 -22.43
C LYS A 463 -5.33 -39.17 -21.75
N PRO A 464 -5.12 -40.38 -21.21
CA PRO A 464 -6.14 -41.12 -20.50
C PRO A 464 -6.47 -40.44 -19.16
N MET A 465 -7.77 -40.28 -18.90
CA MET A 465 -8.32 -39.65 -17.71
C MET A 465 -9.57 -40.42 -17.26
N MET A 466 -9.76 -40.53 -15.95
CA MET A 466 -11.00 -40.98 -15.33
C MET A 466 -11.78 -39.76 -14.86
N ILE A 467 -13.01 -39.59 -15.34
CA ILE A 467 -13.90 -38.51 -14.86
C ILE A 467 -14.56 -38.96 -13.56
N SER A 468 -14.50 -38.11 -12.54
CA SER A 468 -15.02 -38.36 -11.21
C SER A 468 -16.26 -37.53 -10.88
N GLU A 469 -16.45 -36.38 -11.51
CA GLU A 469 -17.62 -35.51 -11.28
C GLU A 469 -17.98 -34.75 -12.55
N VAL A 470 -19.28 -34.59 -12.80
CA VAL A 470 -19.83 -33.69 -13.83
C VAL A 470 -20.81 -32.74 -13.17
N THR A 471 -20.58 -31.44 -13.30
CA THR A 471 -21.43 -30.40 -12.71
C THR A 471 -22.54 -29.97 -13.65
N ARG A 472 -23.57 -29.33 -13.09
CA ARG A 472 -24.70 -28.79 -13.85
C ARG A 472 -24.31 -27.71 -14.86
N ASP A 473 -23.23 -26.99 -14.62
CA ASP A 473 -22.70 -25.97 -15.54
C ASP A 473 -21.74 -26.55 -16.60
N GLY A 474 -21.74 -27.88 -16.79
CA GLY A 474 -20.98 -28.54 -17.85
C GLY A 474 -19.49 -28.72 -17.56
N ARG A 475 -19.04 -28.44 -16.34
CA ARG A 475 -17.65 -28.70 -15.93
C ARG A 475 -17.50 -30.18 -15.57
N LEU A 476 -16.33 -30.70 -15.91
CA LEU A 476 -15.93 -32.05 -15.52
C LEU A 476 -14.72 -31.94 -14.60
N TYR A 477 -14.66 -32.84 -13.62
CA TYR A 477 -13.46 -33.06 -12.83
C TYR A 477 -12.97 -34.48 -13.10
N GLY A 478 -11.68 -34.64 -13.31
CA GLY A 478 -11.09 -35.94 -13.55
C GLY A 478 -9.63 -36.04 -13.13
N GLN A 479 -9.15 -37.28 -13.09
CA GLN A 479 -7.80 -37.65 -12.69
C GLN A 479 -7.10 -38.30 -13.87
N TYR A 480 -5.89 -37.86 -14.21
CA TYR A 480 -5.11 -38.54 -15.25
C TYR A 480 -4.75 -39.95 -14.79
N CYS A 481 -4.89 -40.95 -15.66
CA CYS A 481 -4.57 -42.34 -15.31
C CYS A 481 -3.08 -42.52 -14.93
N SER A 482 -2.20 -41.62 -15.39
CA SER A 482 -0.78 -41.59 -14.98
C SER A 482 -0.58 -41.36 -13.48
N ASP A 483 -1.52 -40.66 -12.85
CA ASP A 483 -1.42 -40.23 -11.45
C ASP A 483 -2.09 -41.23 -10.49
N GLY A 484 -2.81 -42.22 -11.04
CA GLY A 484 -3.57 -43.22 -10.29
C GLY A 484 -2.76 -43.90 -9.17
N PRO A 485 -1.59 -44.50 -9.47
CA PRO A 485 -0.79 -45.17 -8.43
C PRO A 485 -0.37 -44.25 -7.27
N ALA A 486 -0.08 -42.97 -7.56
CA ALA A 486 0.32 -41.99 -6.55
C ALA A 486 -0.87 -41.56 -5.69
N LEU A 487 -2.05 -41.39 -6.30
CA LEU A 487 -3.29 -41.09 -5.58
C LEU A 487 -3.73 -42.28 -4.70
N GLU A 488 -3.68 -43.50 -5.22
CA GLU A 488 -3.99 -44.72 -4.46
C GLU A 488 -3.09 -44.86 -3.23
N GLN A 489 -1.77 -44.66 -3.40
CA GLN A 489 -0.83 -44.69 -2.29
C GLN A 489 -1.13 -43.59 -1.26
N LEU A 490 -1.46 -42.37 -1.72
CA LEU A 490 -1.82 -41.28 -0.82
C LEU A 490 -3.08 -41.60 -0.02
N MET A 491 -4.14 -42.09 -0.67
CA MET A 491 -5.39 -42.47 0.00
C MET A 491 -5.17 -43.62 0.99
N ALA A 492 -4.38 -44.63 0.63
CA ALA A 492 -4.01 -45.73 1.54
C ALA A 492 -3.31 -45.21 2.81
N ASN A 493 -2.36 -44.28 2.65
CA ASN A 493 -1.66 -43.69 3.78
C ASN A 493 -2.58 -42.83 4.66
N ILE A 494 -3.49 -42.05 4.06
CA ILE A 494 -4.48 -41.25 4.80
C ILE A 494 -5.42 -42.18 5.59
N HIS A 495 -5.93 -43.23 4.96
CA HIS A 495 -6.82 -44.19 5.62
C HIS A 495 -6.11 -44.92 6.77
N GLN A 496 -4.85 -45.34 6.58
CA GLN A 496 -4.05 -45.95 7.64
C GLN A 496 -3.82 -45.00 8.82
N GLU A 497 -3.50 -43.72 8.54
CA GLU A 497 -3.29 -42.71 9.57
C GLU A 497 -4.57 -42.50 10.41
N PHE A 498 -5.71 -42.26 9.77
CA PHE A 498 -6.97 -42.03 10.50
C PHE A 498 -7.55 -43.29 11.13
N THR A 499 -7.11 -44.49 10.72
CA THR A 499 -7.41 -45.75 11.41
C THR A 499 -6.57 -45.92 12.67
N THR A 500 -5.27 -45.62 12.59
CA THR A 500 -4.31 -45.75 13.70
C THR A 500 -4.50 -44.64 14.74
N HIS A 501 -4.88 -43.46 14.27
CA HIS A 501 -5.11 -42.25 15.06
C HIS A 501 -6.49 -41.65 14.74
N PRO A 502 -7.59 -42.26 15.21
CA PRO A 502 -8.94 -41.77 14.95
C PRO A 502 -9.12 -40.32 15.42
N PRO A 503 -9.64 -39.43 14.55
CA PRO A 503 -9.79 -38.04 14.90
C PRO A 503 -10.93 -37.88 15.92
N LEU A 504 -10.70 -37.08 16.96
CA LEU A 504 -11.72 -36.79 17.96
C LEU A 504 -12.76 -35.83 17.37
N GLY A 505 -14.01 -36.30 17.25
CA GLY A 505 -15.13 -35.51 16.72
C GLY A 505 -15.28 -34.18 17.47
N GLY A 506 -15.19 -33.07 16.73
CA GLY A 506 -15.30 -31.71 17.28
C GLY A 506 -13.99 -31.08 17.76
N ALA A 507 -12.87 -31.80 17.76
CA ALA A 507 -11.55 -31.22 18.08
C ALA A 507 -11.03 -30.30 16.95
N TYR A 508 -11.45 -30.53 15.72
CA TYR A 508 -11.11 -29.70 14.57
C TYR A 508 -12.12 -28.54 14.43
N THR A 509 -11.61 -27.31 14.43
CA THR A 509 -12.41 -26.11 14.15
C THR A 509 -12.23 -25.69 12.70
N ALA A 510 -13.17 -26.09 11.84
CA ALA A 510 -13.14 -25.78 10.41
C ALA A 510 -13.19 -24.27 10.15
N ARG A 511 -12.29 -23.77 9.28
CA ARG A 511 -12.35 -22.39 8.76
C ARG A 511 -12.32 -22.39 7.24
N ARG A 512 -13.02 -21.42 6.66
CA ARG A 512 -13.06 -21.24 5.21
C ARG A 512 -11.64 -21.09 4.63
N GLY A 513 -11.32 -21.93 3.66
CA GLY A 513 -10.02 -21.97 2.99
C GLY A 513 -9.06 -23.02 3.53
N ASP A 514 -9.35 -23.62 4.69
CA ASP A 514 -8.51 -24.66 5.28
C ASP A 514 -8.50 -25.91 4.38
N LEU A 515 -7.31 -26.50 4.22
CA LEU A 515 -7.15 -27.86 3.73
C LEU A 515 -7.28 -28.81 4.94
N CYS A 516 -8.21 -29.73 4.87
CA CYS A 516 -8.59 -30.63 5.96
C CYS A 516 -8.77 -32.07 5.43
N ALA A 517 -8.98 -33.01 6.35
CA ALA A 517 -9.55 -34.30 6.01
C ALA A 517 -11.06 -34.25 6.25
N ALA A 518 -11.86 -34.79 5.33
CA ALA A 518 -13.30 -34.90 5.49
C ALA A 518 -13.75 -36.33 5.18
N GLN A 519 -14.63 -36.87 6.01
CA GLN A 519 -15.22 -38.18 5.81
C GLN A 519 -16.36 -38.08 4.79
N PHE A 520 -16.28 -38.84 3.70
CA PHE A 520 -17.31 -38.90 2.67
C PHE A 520 -18.43 -39.90 3.04
N SER A 521 -19.46 -40.03 2.20
CA SER A 521 -20.63 -40.88 2.46
C SER A 521 -20.31 -42.38 2.55
N ASP A 522 -19.20 -42.83 1.98
CA ASP A 522 -18.67 -44.19 2.09
C ASP A 522 -17.96 -44.48 3.43
N GLY A 523 -17.78 -43.45 4.27
CA GLY A 523 -17.12 -43.55 5.56
C GLY A 523 -15.59 -43.44 5.49
N ALA A 524 -15.00 -43.27 4.31
CA ALA A 524 -13.56 -43.08 4.13
C ALA A 524 -13.16 -41.60 4.24
N TRP A 525 -11.88 -41.34 4.53
CA TRP A 525 -11.34 -40.00 4.77
C TRP A 525 -10.56 -39.49 3.57
N TYR A 526 -10.92 -38.31 3.09
CA TYR A 526 -10.33 -37.72 1.89
C TYR A 526 -9.77 -36.33 2.18
N ARG A 527 -8.81 -35.89 1.36
CA ARG A 527 -8.36 -34.50 1.38
C ARG A 527 -9.46 -33.60 0.84
N ALA A 528 -9.80 -32.57 1.60
CA ALA A 528 -10.84 -31.64 1.23
C ALA A 528 -10.48 -30.21 1.61
N LYS A 529 -11.07 -29.25 0.93
CA LYS A 529 -10.93 -27.83 1.22
C LYS A 529 -12.26 -27.27 1.71
N VAL A 530 -12.24 -26.56 2.84
CA VAL A 530 -13.44 -25.95 3.41
C VAL A 530 -13.84 -24.73 2.58
N GLU A 531 -15.01 -24.77 1.95
CA GLU A 531 -15.54 -23.66 1.13
C GLU A 531 -16.44 -22.72 1.94
N LYS A 532 -17.23 -23.27 2.87
CA LYS A 532 -18.17 -22.54 3.73
C LYS A 532 -18.40 -23.27 5.05
N VAL A 533 -18.58 -22.51 6.14
CA VAL A 533 -18.97 -23.03 7.45
C VAL A 533 -20.26 -22.35 7.88
N SER A 534 -21.24 -23.11 8.36
CA SER A 534 -22.56 -22.60 8.77
C SER A 534 -23.06 -23.43 9.96
N GLY A 535 -22.76 -22.96 11.18
CA GLY A 535 -23.02 -23.72 12.41
C GLY A 535 -22.21 -25.01 12.43
N SER A 536 -22.89 -26.15 12.58
CA SER A 536 -22.29 -27.49 12.51
C SER A 536 -22.06 -28.00 11.08
N ASN A 537 -22.61 -27.32 10.07
CA ASN A 537 -22.52 -27.76 8.68
C ASN A 537 -21.30 -27.14 8.00
N VAL A 538 -20.52 -27.97 7.31
CA VAL A 538 -19.29 -27.59 6.62
C VAL A 538 -19.42 -28.02 5.16
N SER A 539 -19.36 -27.06 4.25
CA SER A 539 -19.29 -27.32 2.82
C SER A 539 -17.82 -27.52 2.45
N VAL A 540 -17.53 -28.68 1.86
CA VAL A 540 -16.19 -29.12 1.50
C VAL A 540 -16.10 -29.42 0.01
N TYR A 541 -14.93 -29.16 -0.58
CA TYR A 541 -14.54 -29.54 -1.92
C TYR A 541 -13.44 -30.60 -1.83
N TYR A 542 -13.69 -31.81 -2.33
CA TYR A 542 -12.72 -32.90 -2.30
C TYR A 542 -11.66 -32.67 -3.37
N VAL A 543 -10.47 -32.24 -2.96
CA VAL A 543 -9.47 -31.67 -3.88
C VAL A 543 -8.93 -32.69 -4.87
N ASP A 544 -9.04 -33.98 -4.57
CA ASP A 544 -8.56 -35.06 -5.41
C ASP A 544 -9.62 -35.65 -6.34
N TYR A 545 -10.90 -35.34 -6.12
CA TYR A 545 -12.03 -35.91 -6.87
C TYR A 545 -12.97 -34.85 -7.50
N GLY A 546 -12.92 -33.60 -7.05
CA GLY A 546 -13.66 -32.48 -7.63
C GLY A 546 -15.12 -32.32 -7.16
N ASN A 547 -15.69 -33.36 -6.54
CA ASN A 547 -17.04 -33.31 -5.97
C ASN A 547 -17.10 -32.44 -4.71
N ARG A 548 -18.31 -31.96 -4.39
CA ARG A 548 -18.60 -31.11 -3.22
C ARG A 548 -19.67 -31.77 -2.36
N GLU A 549 -19.55 -31.61 -1.05
CA GLU A 549 -20.56 -32.09 -0.10
C GLU A 549 -20.76 -31.08 1.03
N VAL A 550 -21.96 -31.07 1.62
CA VAL A 550 -22.21 -30.45 2.92
C VAL A 550 -22.19 -31.54 3.98
N THR A 551 -21.10 -31.60 4.74
CA THR A 551 -20.90 -32.56 5.82
C THR A 551 -21.00 -31.89 7.19
N GLN A 552 -20.87 -32.66 8.27
CA GLN A 552 -20.87 -32.12 9.64
C GLN A 552 -19.44 -31.85 10.13
N SER A 553 -19.26 -30.85 10.99
CA SER A 553 -17.94 -30.51 11.56
C SER A 553 -17.27 -31.67 12.29
N VAL A 554 -18.06 -32.59 12.85
CA VAL A 554 -17.56 -33.81 13.52
C VAL A 554 -16.98 -34.85 12.55
N LYS A 555 -17.33 -34.74 11.25
CA LYS A 555 -16.80 -35.55 10.14
C LYS A 555 -15.63 -34.85 9.43
N CYS A 556 -15.10 -33.78 10.01
CA CYS A 556 -13.91 -33.09 9.53
C CYS A 556 -12.78 -33.20 10.56
N ALA A 557 -11.55 -33.31 10.08
CA ALA A 557 -10.36 -33.42 10.91
C ALA A 557 -9.22 -32.58 10.33
N SER A 558 -8.26 -32.22 11.19
CA SER A 558 -7.02 -31.60 10.71
C SER A 558 -6.28 -32.60 9.82
N LEU A 559 -5.84 -32.16 8.65
CA LEU A 559 -5.01 -32.99 7.77
C LEU A 559 -3.55 -32.96 8.28
N PRO A 560 -2.93 -34.13 8.57
CA PRO A 560 -1.52 -34.19 8.93
C PRO A 560 -0.61 -33.59 7.85
N SER A 561 0.46 -32.90 8.27
CA SER A 561 1.26 -32.05 7.38
C SER A 561 1.97 -32.82 6.26
N ASN A 562 2.27 -34.11 6.45
CA ASN A 562 2.80 -35.01 5.43
C ASN A 562 1.87 -35.22 4.23
N PHE A 563 0.56 -34.97 4.38
CA PHE A 563 -0.42 -35.09 3.30
C PHE A 563 -0.78 -33.75 2.62
N ASN A 564 -0.18 -32.65 3.07
CA ASN A 564 -0.36 -31.32 2.47
C ASN A 564 0.54 -31.08 1.25
N SER A 565 1.65 -31.82 1.12
CA SER A 565 2.66 -31.60 0.08
C SER A 565 2.23 -31.95 -1.35
N PRO A 566 1.49 -33.07 -1.60
CA PRO A 566 1.06 -33.40 -2.96
C PRO A 566 0.06 -32.38 -3.50
N SER A 567 0.17 -32.02 -4.78
CA SER A 567 -0.85 -31.21 -5.45
C SER A 567 -2.21 -31.93 -5.48
N PRO A 568 -3.33 -31.21 -5.59
CA PRO A 568 -4.64 -31.80 -5.89
C PRO A 568 -4.60 -32.66 -7.17
N TYR A 569 -5.22 -33.83 -7.14
CA TYR A 569 -5.25 -34.73 -8.31
C TYR A 569 -6.47 -34.50 -9.24
N ALA A 570 -7.52 -33.82 -8.76
CA ALA A 570 -8.65 -33.46 -9.63
C ALA A 570 -8.31 -32.27 -10.52
N HIS A 571 -8.47 -32.46 -11.82
CA HIS A 571 -8.33 -31.43 -12.84
C HIS A 571 -9.70 -30.98 -13.30
N GLU A 572 -9.98 -29.69 -13.17
CA GLU A 572 -11.20 -29.06 -13.67
C GLU A 572 -11.05 -28.77 -15.18
N ILE A 573 -11.97 -29.32 -15.99
CA ILE A 573 -11.99 -29.20 -17.45
C ILE A 573 -13.41 -28.93 -17.96
N HIS A 574 -13.53 -28.53 -19.22
CA HIS A 574 -14.81 -28.32 -19.90
C HIS A 574 -14.72 -28.81 -21.36
N LEU A 575 -15.83 -29.25 -21.95
CA LEU A 575 -15.84 -29.60 -23.38
C LEU A 575 -15.54 -28.38 -24.27
N ALA A 576 -14.67 -28.55 -25.24
CA ALA A 576 -14.33 -27.53 -26.24
C ALA A 576 -15.47 -27.36 -27.26
N LEU A 577 -15.61 -26.14 -27.79
CA LEU A 577 -16.51 -25.79 -28.89
C LEU A 577 -17.99 -26.10 -28.65
N VAL A 578 -18.42 -26.22 -27.39
CA VAL A 578 -19.83 -26.42 -27.05
C VAL A 578 -20.29 -25.44 -25.98
N LYS A 579 -21.57 -25.12 -26.01
CA LYS A 579 -22.28 -24.26 -25.06
C LYS A 579 -23.54 -25.00 -24.58
N PHE A 580 -23.71 -25.06 -23.27
CA PHE A 580 -24.94 -25.59 -22.66
C PHE A 580 -26.08 -24.58 -22.79
N SER A 581 -27.32 -25.10 -22.89
CA SER A 581 -28.52 -24.26 -22.89
C SER A 581 -28.65 -23.49 -21.57
N LYS A 582 -29.43 -22.41 -21.58
CA LYS A 582 -29.84 -21.70 -20.35
C LYS A 582 -31.11 -22.30 -19.73
N ASP A 583 -31.86 -23.08 -20.50
CA ASP A 583 -33.08 -23.74 -20.05
C ASP A 583 -32.73 -24.93 -19.14
N GLU A 584 -33.35 -24.98 -17.96
CA GLU A 584 -33.02 -25.98 -16.94
C GLU A 584 -33.32 -27.41 -17.39
N ASP A 585 -34.39 -27.61 -18.16
CA ASP A 585 -34.81 -28.95 -18.63
C ASP A 585 -33.76 -29.52 -19.61
N PHE A 586 -33.28 -28.70 -20.55
CA PHE A 586 -32.26 -29.12 -21.51
C PHE A 586 -30.87 -29.30 -20.88
N VAL A 587 -30.56 -28.55 -19.82
CA VAL A 587 -29.30 -28.72 -19.08
C VAL A 587 -29.28 -30.08 -18.38
N GLU A 588 -30.38 -30.50 -17.76
CA GLU A 588 -30.46 -31.79 -17.07
C GLU A 588 -30.26 -32.97 -18.03
N ASP A 589 -30.90 -32.94 -19.20
CA ASP A 589 -30.73 -33.97 -20.24
C ASP A 589 -29.30 -34.00 -20.79
N ALA A 590 -28.71 -32.82 -21.05
CA ALA A 590 -27.34 -32.71 -21.55
C ALA A 590 -26.31 -33.26 -20.55
N VAL A 591 -26.47 -32.92 -19.27
CA VAL A 591 -25.59 -33.40 -18.19
C VAL A 591 -25.77 -34.90 -17.97
N THR A 592 -26.99 -35.41 -18.01
CA THR A 592 -27.27 -36.86 -17.87
C THR A 592 -26.63 -37.67 -19.00
N CYS A 593 -26.74 -37.18 -20.24
CA CYS A 593 -26.08 -37.80 -21.38
C CYS A 593 -24.55 -37.71 -21.25
N LEU A 594 -24.02 -36.54 -20.89
CA LEU A 594 -22.58 -36.35 -20.68
C LEU A 594 -22.04 -37.32 -19.62
N MET A 595 -22.71 -37.45 -18.46
CA MET A 595 -22.37 -38.43 -17.43
C MET A 595 -22.36 -39.86 -18.00
N THR A 596 -23.37 -40.24 -18.78
CA THR A 596 -23.46 -41.55 -19.43
C THR A 596 -22.30 -41.82 -20.40
N GLU A 597 -21.79 -40.78 -21.07
CA GLU A 597 -20.68 -40.90 -22.01
C GLU A 597 -19.30 -40.95 -21.34
N VAL A 598 -19.12 -40.34 -20.16
CA VAL A 598 -17.78 -40.13 -19.56
C VAL A 598 -17.54 -40.79 -18.21
N MET A 599 -18.59 -41.07 -17.42
CA MET A 599 -18.46 -41.68 -16.09
C MET A 599 -18.22 -43.19 -16.19
N ASP A 600 -17.65 -43.75 -15.12
CA ASP A 600 -17.37 -45.18 -14.94
C ASP A 600 -16.54 -45.83 -16.06
N ARG A 601 -15.72 -45.03 -16.76
CA ARG A 601 -14.84 -45.50 -17.84
C ARG A 601 -13.64 -44.58 -18.05
N GLU A 602 -12.64 -45.11 -18.73
CA GLU A 602 -11.51 -44.31 -19.22
C GLU A 602 -11.93 -43.49 -20.44
N VAL A 603 -11.59 -42.20 -20.39
CA VAL A 603 -11.72 -41.29 -21.54
C VAL A 603 -10.35 -40.76 -21.94
N LEU A 604 -10.22 -40.42 -23.22
CA LEU A 604 -9.04 -39.77 -23.78
C LEU A 604 -9.31 -38.28 -23.94
N VAL A 605 -8.49 -37.48 -23.28
CA VAL A 605 -8.65 -36.02 -23.22
C VAL A 605 -7.52 -35.36 -24.01
N ASN A 606 -7.88 -34.54 -25.01
CA ASN A 606 -6.94 -33.65 -25.69
C ASN A 606 -7.28 -32.21 -25.36
N ARG A 607 -6.29 -31.45 -24.86
CA ARG A 607 -6.46 -30.04 -24.53
C ARG A 607 -6.43 -29.19 -25.79
N GLU A 608 -7.52 -28.48 -26.06
CA GLU A 608 -7.61 -27.62 -27.21
C GLU A 608 -7.19 -26.20 -26.89
N TYR A 609 -7.77 -25.58 -25.88
CA TYR A 609 -7.46 -24.21 -25.49
C TYR A 609 -7.75 -24.00 -24.00
N ARG A 610 -7.35 -22.84 -23.45
CA ARG A 610 -7.57 -22.50 -22.04
C ARG A 610 -8.14 -21.11 -21.91
N ILE A 611 -9.23 -20.97 -21.18
CA ILE A 611 -9.91 -19.68 -20.94
C ILE A 611 -10.06 -19.51 -19.43
N GLY A 612 -9.60 -18.40 -18.88
CA GLY A 612 -9.81 -18.07 -17.45
C GLY A 612 -9.22 -19.09 -16.47
N GLY A 613 -8.20 -19.86 -16.88
CA GLY A 613 -7.60 -20.92 -16.07
C GLY A 613 -8.25 -22.30 -16.24
N LEU A 614 -9.40 -22.39 -16.92
CA LEU A 614 -10.12 -23.64 -17.23
C LEU A 614 -9.68 -24.20 -18.57
N ASP A 615 -9.32 -25.48 -18.61
CA ASP A 615 -8.93 -26.16 -19.84
C ASP A 615 -10.16 -26.67 -20.60
N TYR A 616 -10.25 -26.25 -21.86
CA TYR A 616 -11.27 -26.71 -22.80
C TYR A 616 -10.68 -27.84 -23.64
N VAL A 617 -11.36 -28.98 -23.63
CA VAL A 617 -10.83 -30.24 -24.11
C VAL A 617 -11.79 -30.92 -25.07
N THR A 618 -11.26 -31.67 -26.03
CA THR A 618 -12.04 -32.70 -26.70
C THR A 618 -11.88 -34.01 -25.95
N ILE A 619 -13.00 -34.69 -25.69
CA ILE A 619 -13.03 -35.97 -25.00
C ILE A 619 -13.44 -37.04 -26.00
N GLN A 620 -12.63 -38.08 -26.10
CA GLN A 620 -12.96 -39.31 -26.82
C GLN A 620 -13.19 -40.43 -25.82
N ARG A 621 -14.13 -41.31 -26.12
CA ARG A 621 -14.27 -42.54 -25.35
C ARG A 621 -13.04 -43.44 -25.52
N GLY A 622 -12.57 -44.05 -24.43
CA GLY A 622 -11.41 -44.94 -24.46
C GLY A 622 -11.58 -46.13 -25.40
N ASP A 623 -12.78 -46.69 -25.46
CA ASP A 623 -13.15 -47.91 -26.20
C ASP A 623 -13.43 -47.67 -27.70
N THR A 624 -14.30 -46.73 -28.01
CA THR A 624 -14.84 -46.48 -29.35
C THR A 624 -14.13 -45.35 -30.08
N LYS A 625 -13.34 -44.54 -29.36
CA LYS A 625 -12.78 -43.26 -29.83
C LYS A 625 -13.83 -42.26 -30.31
N ALA A 626 -15.10 -42.47 -29.97
CA ALA A 626 -16.17 -41.56 -30.30
C ALA A 626 -15.99 -40.23 -29.55
N ASP A 627 -16.11 -39.11 -30.28
CA ASP A 627 -16.05 -37.76 -29.72
C ASP A 627 -17.34 -37.45 -28.95
N VAL A 628 -17.19 -37.17 -27.66
CA VAL A 628 -18.32 -36.95 -26.74
C VAL A 628 -19.08 -35.66 -27.07
N ALA A 629 -18.37 -34.56 -27.39
CA ALA A 629 -19.02 -33.30 -27.73
C ALA A 629 -19.78 -33.42 -29.06
N ARG A 630 -19.22 -34.13 -30.04
CA ARG A 630 -19.91 -34.46 -31.29
C ARG A 630 -21.20 -35.26 -31.04
N THR A 631 -21.16 -36.25 -30.16
CA THR A 631 -22.34 -37.06 -29.80
C THR A 631 -23.44 -36.19 -29.18
N LEU A 632 -23.09 -35.30 -28.25
CA LEU A 632 -24.05 -34.37 -27.64
C LEU A 632 -24.66 -33.40 -28.66
N LEU A 633 -23.85 -32.86 -29.59
CA LEU A 633 -24.33 -32.01 -30.69
C LEU A 633 -25.29 -32.76 -31.61
N LEU A 634 -24.96 -34.01 -31.98
CA LEU A 634 -25.77 -34.85 -32.87
C LEU A 634 -27.12 -35.23 -32.23
N GLN A 635 -27.18 -35.31 -30.91
CA GLN A 635 -28.42 -35.50 -30.16
C GLN A 635 -29.17 -34.18 -29.92
N GLY A 636 -28.61 -33.01 -30.26
CA GLY A 636 -29.25 -31.72 -29.99
C GLY A 636 -29.33 -31.38 -28.49
N LEU A 637 -28.35 -31.82 -27.70
CA LEU A 637 -28.29 -31.57 -26.25
C LEU A 637 -27.43 -30.35 -25.89
N VAL A 638 -26.53 -29.95 -26.78
CA VAL A 638 -25.68 -28.75 -26.62
C VAL A 638 -25.64 -27.95 -27.91
N LEU A 639 -25.22 -26.69 -27.83
CA LEU A 639 -25.02 -25.79 -28.96
C LEU A 639 -23.54 -25.73 -29.32
N LEU A 640 -23.23 -25.53 -30.60
CA LEU A 640 -21.88 -25.27 -31.10
C LEU A 640 -21.42 -23.87 -30.68
N ASP A 641 -20.29 -23.78 -29.98
CA ASP A 641 -19.60 -22.51 -29.70
C ASP A 641 -18.55 -22.25 -30.79
N GLU A 642 -18.90 -21.41 -31.75
CA GLU A 642 -18.01 -21.08 -32.87
C GLU A 642 -16.82 -20.24 -32.41
N LYS A 643 -15.62 -20.78 -32.58
CA LYS A 643 -14.36 -20.05 -32.36
C LYS A 643 -13.69 -19.72 -33.69
N LYS A 644 -13.15 -18.52 -33.80
CA LYS A 644 -12.32 -18.08 -34.94
C LYS A 644 -10.89 -18.60 -34.80
N ASP A 645 -10.74 -19.91 -34.68
CA ASP A 645 -9.45 -20.60 -34.61
C ASP A 645 -9.26 -21.45 -35.87
N LYS A 646 -8.23 -21.14 -36.67
CA LYS A 646 -7.97 -21.81 -37.95
C LYS A 646 -7.60 -23.29 -37.75
N ARG A 647 -6.92 -23.65 -36.65
CA ARG A 647 -6.50 -25.04 -36.40
C ARG A 647 -7.68 -25.97 -36.13
N LEU A 648 -8.79 -25.42 -35.63
CA LEU A 648 -10.00 -26.17 -35.25
C LEU A 648 -11.04 -26.23 -36.37
N GLN A 649 -10.78 -25.67 -37.55
CA GLN A 649 -11.79 -25.57 -38.62
C GLN A 649 -12.32 -26.93 -39.08
N SER A 650 -11.47 -27.95 -39.15
CA SER A 650 -11.90 -29.32 -39.47
C SER A 650 -12.86 -29.88 -38.41
N LEU A 651 -12.52 -29.71 -37.13
CA LEU A 651 -13.35 -30.14 -36.01
C LEU A 651 -14.67 -29.36 -35.94
N LEU A 652 -14.62 -28.04 -36.12
CA LEU A 652 -15.79 -27.16 -36.20
C LEU A 652 -16.71 -27.54 -37.36
N SER A 653 -16.15 -27.92 -38.52
CA SER A 653 -16.94 -28.37 -39.66
C SER A 653 -17.69 -29.66 -39.33
N ASP A 654 -17.05 -30.63 -38.68
CA ASP A 654 -17.71 -31.88 -38.25
C ASP A 654 -18.78 -31.61 -37.18
N TYR A 655 -18.49 -30.75 -36.20
CA TYR A 655 -19.45 -30.36 -35.16
C TYR A 655 -20.65 -29.60 -35.75
N ARG A 656 -20.43 -28.75 -36.76
CA ARG A 656 -21.51 -28.05 -37.47
C ARG A 656 -22.39 -29.05 -38.21
N VAL A 657 -21.82 -30.04 -38.89
CA VAL A 657 -22.60 -31.11 -39.53
C VAL A 657 -23.44 -31.88 -38.51
N ALA A 658 -22.88 -32.21 -37.35
CA ALA A 658 -23.61 -32.88 -36.27
C ALA A 658 -24.79 -32.05 -35.76
N GLN A 659 -24.59 -30.74 -35.53
CA GLN A 659 -25.67 -29.84 -35.09
C GLN A 659 -26.76 -29.67 -36.16
N GLU A 660 -26.39 -29.49 -37.43
CA GLU A 660 -27.37 -29.37 -38.52
C GLU A 660 -28.19 -30.66 -38.71
N GLU A 661 -27.60 -31.82 -38.45
CA GLU A 661 -28.34 -33.08 -38.44
C GLU A 661 -29.37 -33.15 -37.30
N ALA A 662 -29.00 -32.69 -36.09
CA ALA A 662 -29.92 -32.60 -34.96
C ALA A 662 -31.06 -31.63 -35.23
N LYS A 663 -30.77 -30.46 -35.83
CA LYS A 663 -31.75 -29.47 -36.28
C LYS A 663 -32.75 -30.09 -37.26
N ARG A 664 -32.26 -30.74 -38.32
CA ARG A 664 -33.10 -31.36 -39.36
C ARG A 664 -33.99 -32.47 -38.80
N LYS A 665 -33.54 -33.18 -37.77
CA LYS A 665 -34.29 -34.26 -37.11
C LYS A 665 -35.17 -33.77 -35.96
N HIS A 666 -35.16 -32.48 -35.64
CA HIS A 666 -35.91 -31.89 -34.53
C HIS A 666 -35.66 -32.58 -33.18
N LEU A 667 -34.38 -32.88 -32.89
CA LEU A 667 -34.00 -33.58 -31.65
C LEU A 667 -33.84 -32.61 -30.48
N ASN A 668 -34.35 -32.98 -29.31
CA ASN A 668 -34.20 -32.28 -28.02
C ASN A 668 -34.46 -30.77 -28.14
N MET A 669 -33.44 -29.92 -28.01
CA MET A 669 -33.64 -28.46 -28.05
C MET A 669 -34.24 -27.97 -29.37
N TRP A 670 -34.10 -28.72 -30.46
CA TRP A 670 -34.60 -28.36 -31.79
C TRP A 670 -36.05 -28.81 -32.05
N GLN A 671 -36.74 -29.41 -31.06
CA GLN A 671 -38.07 -29.99 -31.24
C GLN A 671 -39.17 -28.93 -31.51
N TYR A 672 -38.97 -27.69 -31.08
CA TYR A 672 -39.95 -26.59 -31.22
C TYR A 672 -39.53 -25.49 -32.22
N GLY A 673 -38.38 -25.63 -32.89
CA GLY A 673 -37.84 -24.63 -33.81
C GLY A 673 -36.35 -24.36 -33.58
N ASP A 674 -35.83 -23.29 -34.19
CA ASP A 674 -34.44 -22.87 -34.01
C ASP A 674 -34.31 -22.02 -32.73
N VAL A 675 -33.79 -22.62 -31.67
CA VAL A 675 -33.58 -21.94 -30.37
C VAL A 675 -32.55 -20.81 -30.42
N THR A 676 -31.81 -20.66 -31.53
CA THR A 676 -30.85 -19.56 -31.70
C THR A 676 -31.47 -18.31 -32.33
N GLU A 677 -32.67 -18.41 -32.93
CA GLU A 677 -33.39 -17.25 -33.49
C GLU A 677 -34.12 -16.43 -32.42
N ASP A 678 -34.61 -17.07 -31.34
CA ASP A 678 -35.26 -16.36 -30.21
C ASP A 678 -34.28 -15.53 -29.35
N ASP A 679 -32.98 -15.82 -29.41
CA ASP A 679 -31.90 -15.03 -28.77
C ASP A 679 -31.47 -13.81 -29.63
N ALA A 680 -32.05 -13.63 -30.83
CA ALA A 680 -31.87 -12.43 -31.64
C ALA A 680 -32.67 -11.25 -31.04
N HIS A 681 -32.13 -10.05 -31.20
CA HIS A 681 -32.55 -8.82 -30.52
C HIS A 681 -33.91 -8.26 -31.00
N GLU A 682 -34.96 -9.06 -31.07
CA GLU A 682 -36.33 -8.60 -31.23
C GLU A 682 -36.95 -8.40 -29.85
N PHE A 683 -37.31 -7.14 -29.56
CA PHE A 683 -37.88 -6.63 -28.30
C PHE A 683 -36.88 -6.31 -27.20
N GLY A 684 -36.29 -5.12 -27.31
CA GLY A 684 -35.54 -4.49 -26.24
C GLY A 684 -36.37 -4.32 -24.96
N MET A 685 -35.91 -4.95 -23.89
CA MET A 685 -36.03 -4.48 -22.52
C MET A 685 -34.99 -5.22 -21.66
N GLU A 686 -33.83 -4.59 -21.44
CA GLU A 686 -32.99 -4.94 -20.29
C GLU A 686 -33.63 -4.32 -19.04
N ARG A 687 -33.86 -5.15 -18.01
CA ARG A 687 -34.22 -4.75 -16.66
C ARG A 687 -33.13 -5.14 -15.68
#